data_AF-Q96MT8-F1
#
_entry.id   AF-Q96MT8-F1
#
_cell.length_a   1.000
_cell.length_b   1.000
_cell.length_c   1.000
_cell.angle_alpha   90.00
_cell.angle_beta   90.00
_cell.angle_gamma   90.00
#
_symmetry.space_group_name_H-M   'P 1'
#
loop_
_entity.id
_entity.type
_entity.pdbx_description
1 polymer ?
#
loop_
_entity_poly.entity_id
_entity_poly.type
_entity_poly.pdbx_seq_one_letter_code
_entity_poly.pdbx_strand_id
1 'polypeptide(L)'
;MEALLEGIQNRGHGGGFLTSCEAELQELMKQIDIMVAHKKSEWEGRTHALETCLKIREQELKSLRSQLDVTHKEVGMLHQQVEEHEKIKQEMTMEYKQELKKLHEELCILKRSYEKLQKKQMREFRGNTKNHREDRSEIERLTAKIEEFRQKSLDWEKQRLIYQQQVSSLEAQRKALAEQSEIIQAQLVNRKQKLESVELSSQSEIQHLSSKLERANDTICANELEIERLTMRVNDLVGTSMTVLQEQQQKEEKLRESEKLLEALQEEKRELKAALQSQENLIHEARIQKEKLQEKVKATNTQHAVEAIRPREESLAEKKYTSQGQGDLDSVLSQLNFTHTSEDLLQAEVTCLEGSLESVSATCKQLSQELMEKYEELKRMEAHNNEYKAEIKKLKEQILQGEQSYSSALEGMKMEISHLTQELHQRDITIASTKGSSSDMEKRLRAEMQKAEDKAVEHKEILDQLESLKLENRHLSEMVMKLELGLHEAKEISLADLQENYIEALNKLVSENQQLQKDLMNTKSQLEISTQMCKKQNDRIFKPTHSRTTEFKNTEFKPTHGQHRHDGIKTEHYKTDLHSPRGQASDSINPMSRVLSPLSPQISPCSSTRSLTSYSLCKTHSLPSALDTNEANFSDTMSESMNDQEEFISSCSLPVSPLGSIATRFLEEEELRSHHILERLDAHIEELKRESEKTVRQFTALK
;
A
#
# COMPACT_ATOMS: atom_id res chain seq x y z
N MET A 1 -55.71 -15.23 -30.58
CA MET A 1 -56.27 -15.56 -29.25
C MET A 1 -57.51 -14.72 -28.95
N GLU A 2 -57.54 -13.42 -29.27
CA GLU A 2 -58.74 -12.58 -29.11
C GLU A 2 -59.99 -13.15 -29.81
N ALA A 3 -59.86 -13.67 -31.03
CA ALA A 3 -60.98 -14.33 -31.73
C ALA A 3 -61.49 -15.63 -31.07
N LEU A 4 -60.67 -16.29 -30.24
CA LEU A 4 -61.06 -17.51 -29.52
C LEU A 4 -61.81 -17.16 -28.23
N LEU A 5 -61.43 -16.06 -27.58
CA LEU A 5 -62.12 -15.55 -26.38
C LEU A 5 -63.50 -14.95 -26.72
N GLU A 6 -63.60 -14.22 -27.83
CA GLU A 6 -64.88 -13.66 -28.29
C GLU A 6 -65.89 -14.75 -28.74
N GLY A 7 -65.38 -15.90 -29.20
CA GLY A 7 -66.21 -17.07 -29.53
C GLY A 7 -66.88 -17.73 -28.32
N ILE A 8 -66.24 -17.68 -27.14
CA ILE A 8 -66.76 -18.29 -25.91
C ILE A 8 -67.75 -17.35 -25.22
N GLN A 9 -67.49 -16.04 -25.25
CA GLN A 9 -68.34 -15.05 -24.59
C GLN A 9 -69.75 -14.94 -25.22
N ASN A 10 -69.90 -15.29 -26.50
CA ASN A 10 -71.16 -15.15 -27.24
C ASN A 10 -72.05 -16.40 -27.27
N ARG A 11 -71.70 -17.51 -26.59
CA ARG A 11 -72.58 -18.69 -26.46
C ARG A 11 -72.96 -19.00 -25.02
N GLY A 12 -74.16 -18.57 -24.64
CA GLY A 12 -75.04 -19.41 -23.83
C GLY A 12 -75.02 -19.16 -22.32
N HIS A 13 -75.99 -18.34 -21.88
CA HIS A 13 -76.45 -18.19 -20.51
C HIS A 13 -77.11 -19.49 -19.96
N GLY A 14 -76.33 -20.55 -19.74
CA GLY A 14 -76.77 -21.78 -19.08
C GLY A 14 -76.15 -21.94 -17.68
N GLY A 15 -76.88 -21.56 -16.64
CA GLY A 15 -76.39 -21.46 -15.26
C GLY A 15 -76.06 -22.77 -14.55
N GLY A 16 -75.16 -22.68 -13.56
CA GLY A 16 -75.12 -23.54 -12.38
C GLY A 16 -73.86 -24.41 -12.22
N PHE A 17 -73.58 -25.29 -13.17
CA PHE A 17 -72.55 -26.32 -13.01
C PHE A 17 -71.25 -26.04 -13.79
N LEU A 18 -71.31 -25.27 -14.88
CA LEU A 18 -70.10 -24.81 -15.57
C LEU A 18 -69.35 -23.72 -14.76
N THR A 19 -70.04 -23.04 -13.86
CA THR A 19 -69.48 -21.95 -13.06
C THR A 19 -68.44 -22.38 -12.02
N SER A 20 -68.45 -23.62 -11.50
CA SER A 20 -67.41 -24.03 -10.53
C SER A 20 -66.09 -24.38 -11.22
N CYS A 21 -66.14 -25.17 -12.28
CA CYS A 21 -64.95 -25.53 -13.07
C CYS A 21 -64.36 -24.30 -13.77
N GLU A 22 -65.21 -23.39 -14.27
CA GLU A 22 -64.76 -22.11 -14.83
C GLU A 22 -64.09 -21.21 -13.77
N ALA A 23 -64.61 -21.18 -12.54
CA ALA A 23 -63.98 -20.43 -11.44
C ALA A 23 -62.63 -21.02 -11.02
N GLU A 24 -62.51 -22.35 -10.94
CA GLU A 24 -61.24 -23.03 -10.63
C GLU A 24 -60.18 -22.78 -11.71
N LEU A 25 -60.56 -22.84 -13.00
CA LEU A 25 -59.67 -22.50 -14.12
C LEU A 25 -59.25 -21.02 -14.09
N GLN A 26 -60.18 -20.11 -13.78
CA GLN A 26 -59.85 -18.69 -13.62
C GLN A 26 -58.90 -18.44 -12.45
N GLU A 27 -59.06 -19.14 -11.32
CA GLU A 27 -58.16 -19.03 -10.19
C GLU A 27 -56.78 -19.61 -10.50
N LEU A 28 -56.71 -20.74 -11.20
CA LEU A 28 -55.45 -21.31 -11.69
C LEU A 28 -54.73 -20.33 -12.64
N MET A 29 -55.46 -19.73 -13.59
CA MET A 29 -54.91 -18.70 -14.48
C MET A 29 -54.36 -17.51 -13.69
N LYS A 30 -55.09 -17.01 -12.67
CA LYS A 30 -54.59 -15.93 -11.81
C LYS A 30 -53.32 -16.33 -11.06
N GLN A 31 -53.26 -17.54 -10.52
CA GLN A 31 -52.05 -18.03 -9.84
C GLN A 31 -50.87 -18.15 -10.81
N ILE A 32 -51.10 -18.63 -12.03
CA ILE A 32 -50.10 -18.66 -13.10
C ILE A 32 -49.66 -17.24 -13.47
N ASP A 33 -50.59 -16.29 -13.63
CA ASP A 33 -50.27 -14.90 -13.96
C ASP A 33 -49.45 -14.23 -12.86
N ILE A 34 -49.81 -14.44 -11.58
CA ILE A 34 -49.04 -13.95 -10.42
C ILE A 34 -47.64 -14.58 -10.42
N MET A 35 -47.54 -15.89 -10.64
CA MET A 35 -46.25 -16.61 -10.66
C MET A 35 -45.37 -16.13 -11.82
N VAL A 36 -45.94 -15.96 -13.02
CA VAL A 36 -45.24 -15.45 -14.20
C VAL A 36 -44.80 -14.01 -13.98
N ALA A 37 -45.65 -13.16 -13.38
CA ALA A 37 -45.30 -11.78 -13.04
C ALA A 37 -44.17 -11.72 -12.00
N HIS A 38 -44.22 -12.56 -10.96
CA HIS A 38 -43.17 -12.67 -9.96
C HIS A 38 -41.85 -13.19 -10.56
N LYS A 39 -41.91 -14.22 -11.40
CA LYS A 39 -40.73 -14.72 -12.11
C LYS A 39 -40.16 -13.66 -13.04
N LYS A 40 -41.01 -12.94 -13.77
CA LYS A 40 -40.59 -11.83 -14.64
C LYS A 40 -39.88 -10.72 -13.84
N SER A 41 -40.43 -10.27 -12.72
CA SER A 41 -39.79 -9.24 -11.88
C SER A 41 -38.46 -9.72 -11.29
N GLU A 42 -38.38 -10.99 -10.91
CA GLU A 42 -37.16 -11.67 -10.47
C GLU A 42 -36.08 -11.69 -11.57
N TRP A 43 -36.45 -12.01 -12.81
CA TRP A 43 -35.53 -12.00 -13.96
C TRP A 43 -35.10 -10.57 -14.33
N GLU A 44 -36.02 -9.61 -14.31
CA GLU A 44 -35.74 -8.19 -14.53
C GLU A 44 -34.77 -7.65 -13.47
N GLY A 45 -34.99 -7.97 -12.19
CA GLY A 45 -34.09 -7.59 -11.11
C GLY A 45 -32.69 -8.19 -11.25
N ARG A 46 -32.59 -9.49 -11.58
CA ARG A 46 -31.29 -10.15 -11.85
C ARG A 46 -30.59 -9.55 -13.07
N THR A 47 -31.33 -9.27 -14.14
CA THR A 47 -30.79 -8.64 -15.35
C THR A 47 -30.27 -7.24 -15.05
N HIS A 48 -31.02 -6.42 -14.30
CA HIS A 48 -30.61 -5.08 -13.93
C HIS A 48 -29.37 -5.06 -13.02
N ALA A 49 -29.26 -6.03 -12.09
CA ALA A 49 -28.07 -6.20 -11.26
C ALA A 49 -26.84 -6.54 -12.12
N LEU A 50 -26.95 -7.48 -13.06
CA LEU A 50 -25.87 -7.83 -13.98
C LEU A 50 -25.48 -6.67 -14.89
N GLU A 51 -26.44 -5.92 -15.43
CA GLU A 51 -26.19 -4.70 -16.21
C GLU A 51 -25.43 -3.65 -15.40
N THR A 52 -25.78 -3.47 -14.12
CA THR A 52 -25.08 -2.53 -13.23
C THR A 52 -23.65 -3.00 -12.96
N CYS A 53 -23.45 -4.29 -12.69
CA CYS A 53 -22.12 -4.87 -12.54
C CYS A 53 -21.27 -4.71 -13.81
N LEU A 54 -21.84 -4.94 -14.99
CA LEU A 54 -21.16 -4.75 -16.28
C LEU A 54 -20.77 -3.29 -16.49
N LYS A 55 -21.67 -2.34 -16.22
CA LYS A 55 -21.36 -0.89 -16.33
C LYS A 55 -20.20 -0.47 -15.42
N ILE A 56 -20.16 -0.96 -14.18
CA ILE A 56 -19.05 -0.68 -13.26
C ILE A 56 -17.73 -1.25 -13.82
N ARG A 57 -17.74 -2.50 -14.30
CA ARG A 57 -16.55 -3.13 -14.88
C ARG A 57 -16.08 -2.44 -16.15
N GLU A 58 -16.99 -1.98 -17.01
CA GLU A 58 -16.65 -1.18 -18.18
C GLU A 58 -16.01 0.17 -17.81
N GLN A 59 -16.50 0.82 -16.75
CA GLN A 59 -15.92 2.05 -16.22
C GLN A 59 -14.52 1.82 -15.65
N GLU A 60 -14.30 0.73 -14.90
CA GLU A 60 -12.97 0.31 -14.41
C GLU A 60 -12.01 -0.02 -15.57
N LEU A 61 -12.47 -0.74 -16.59
CA LEU A 61 -11.66 -1.01 -17.77
C LEU A 61 -11.30 0.27 -18.54
N LYS A 62 -12.22 1.23 -18.61
CA LYS A 62 -11.97 2.53 -19.22
C LYS A 62 -10.93 3.33 -18.44
N SER A 63 -11.00 3.35 -17.10
CA SER A 63 -10.01 4.04 -16.27
C SER A 63 -8.63 3.39 -16.38
N LEU A 64 -8.55 2.05 -16.32
CA LEU A 64 -7.31 1.31 -16.51
C LEU A 64 -6.69 1.53 -17.90
N ARG A 65 -7.51 1.55 -18.96
CA ARG A 65 -7.04 1.88 -20.32
C ARG A 65 -6.49 3.30 -20.41
N SER A 66 -7.14 4.27 -19.77
CA SER A 66 -6.64 5.65 -19.73
C SER A 66 -5.34 5.78 -18.95
N GLN A 67 -5.19 5.04 -17.85
CA GLN A 67 -3.96 4.99 -17.07
C GLN A 67 -2.83 4.34 -17.87
N LEU A 68 -3.12 3.25 -18.58
CA LEU A 68 -2.16 2.59 -19.46
C LEU A 68 -1.67 3.54 -20.56
N ASP A 69 -2.57 4.31 -21.19
CA ASP A 69 -2.21 5.30 -22.21
C ASP A 69 -1.28 6.41 -21.64
N VAL A 70 -1.53 6.88 -20.41
CA VAL A 70 -0.64 7.83 -19.72
C VAL A 70 0.74 7.22 -19.46
N THR A 71 0.79 6.00 -18.92
CA THR A 71 2.08 5.32 -18.67
C THR A 71 2.84 5.05 -19.97
N HIS A 72 2.15 4.74 -21.07
CA HIS A 72 2.79 4.53 -22.37
C HIS A 72 3.42 5.81 -22.91
N LYS A 73 2.74 6.96 -22.75
CA LYS A 73 3.29 8.28 -23.11
C LYS A 73 4.49 8.65 -22.25
N GLU A 74 4.42 8.42 -20.94
CA GLU A 74 5.55 8.65 -20.02
C GLU A 74 6.77 7.79 -20.38
N VAL A 75 6.55 6.50 -20.64
CA VAL A 75 7.58 5.59 -21.12
C VAL A 75 8.17 6.08 -22.44
N GLY A 76 7.35 6.58 -23.37
CA GLY A 76 7.82 7.18 -24.62
C GLY A 76 8.73 8.40 -24.41
N MET A 77 8.35 9.29 -23.49
CA MET A 77 9.16 10.45 -23.09
C MET A 77 10.51 10.03 -22.48
N LEU A 78 10.50 9.05 -21.58
CA LEU A 78 11.72 8.52 -20.97
C LEU A 78 12.66 7.89 -22.00
N HIS A 79 12.13 7.15 -22.97
CA HIS A 79 12.93 6.60 -24.07
C HIS A 79 13.58 7.70 -24.91
N GLN A 80 12.83 8.75 -25.25
CA GLN A 80 13.37 9.89 -26.00
C GLN A 80 14.49 10.59 -25.22
N GLN A 81 14.29 10.79 -23.91
CA GLN A 81 15.29 11.40 -23.04
C GLN A 81 16.56 10.52 -22.93
N VAL A 82 16.40 9.21 -22.83
CA VAL A 82 17.54 8.25 -22.83
C VAL A 82 18.29 8.29 -24.15
N GLU A 83 17.59 8.38 -25.29
CA GLU A 83 18.21 8.49 -26.61
C GLU A 83 18.99 9.80 -26.77
N GLU A 84 18.46 10.92 -26.26
CA GLU A 84 19.14 12.22 -26.25
C GLU A 84 20.40 12.19 -25.37
N HIS A 85 20.32 11.65 -24.15
CA HIS A 85 21.48 11.46 -23.29
C HIS A 85 22.54 10.55 -23.93
N GLU A 86 22.13 9.50 -24.64
CA GLU A 86 23.06 8.62 -25.35
C GLU A 86 23.77 9.38 -26.49
N LYS A 87 23.05 10.21 -27.25
CA LYS A 87 23.64 11.07 -28.31
C LYS A 87 24.65 12.06 -27.72
N ILE A 88 24.30 12.76 -26.65
CA ILE A 88 25.19 13.71 -25.97
C ILE A 88 26.45 12.99 -25.46
N LYS A 89 26.29 11.81 -24.86
CA LYS A 89 27.42 10.99 -24.38
C LYS A 89 28.33 10.56 -25.53
N GLN A 90 27.76 10.18 -26.67
CA GLN A 90 28.53 9.82 -27.87
C GLN A 90 29.28 11.03 -28.43
N GLU A 91 28.65 12.21 -28.50
CA GLU A 91 29.27 13.46 -28.93
C GLU A 91 30.45 13.85 -28.02
N MET A 92 30.23 13.87 -26.71
CA MET A 92 31.29 14.13 -25.73
C MET A 92 32.43 13.11 -25.84
N THR A 93 32.12 11.83 -26.07
CA THR A 93 33.15 10.80 -26.30
C THR A 93 33.93 11.07 -27.58
N MET A 94 33.30 11.57 -28.64
CA MET A 94 33.98 11.95 -29.88
C MET A 94 34.89 13.17 -29.67
N GLU A 95 34.44 14.17 -28.93
CA GLU A 95 35.24 15.35 -28.57
C GLU A 95 36.48 14.95 -27.76
N TYR A 96 36.32 14.14 -26.71
CA TYR A 96 37.47 13.64 -25.95
C TYR A 96 38.43 12.82 -26.83
N LYS A 97 37.91 11.98 -27.73
CA LYS A 97 38.75 11.23 -28.68
C LYS A 97 39.50 12.16 -29.64
N GLN A 98 38.90 13.26 -30.09
CA GLN A 98 39.56 14.25 -30.94
C GLN A 98 40.64 15.00 -30.17
N GLU A 99 40.36 15.42 -28.94
CA GLU A 99 41.33 16.13 -28.10
C GLU A 99 42.52 15.23 -27.74
N LEU A 100 42.27 13.94 -27.46
CA LEU A 100 43.32 12.95 -27.24
C LEU A 100 44.24 12.78 -28.46
N LYS A 101 43.67 12.86 -29.68
CA LYS A 101 44.45 12.81 -30.93
C LYS A 101 45.32 14.06 -31.10
N LYS A 102 44.79 15.26 -30.85
CA LYS A 102 45.57 16.51 -30.90
C LYS A 102 46.74 16.48 -29.93
N LEU A 103 46.49 16.12 -28.66
CA LEU A 103 47.53 15.94 -27.64
C LEU A 103 48.60 14.92 -28.06
N HIS A 104 48.19 13.83 -28.70
CA HIS A 104 49.13 12.84 -29.22
C HIS A 104 50.01 13.39 -30.36
N GLU A 105 49.43 14.18 -31.28
CA GLU A 105 50.16 14.84 -32.36
C GLU A 105 51.16 15.88 -31.82
N GLU A 106 50.75 16.68 -30.83
CA GLU A 106 51.60 17.65 -30.14
C GLU A 106 52.76 16.96 -29.41
N LEU A 107 52.49 15.87 -28.68
CA LEU A 107 53.52 15.05 -28.05
C LEU A 107 54.50 14.48 -29.08
N CYS A 108 54.02 14.07 -30.26
CA CYS A 108 54.88 13.62 -31.34
C CYS A 108 55.77 14.75 -31.89
N ILE A 109 55.25 15.97 -32.03
CA ILE A 109 56.03 17.14 -32.45
C ILE A 109 57.07 17.50 -31.39
N LEU A 110 56.68 17.54 -30.12
CA LEU A 110 57.56 17.83 -28.99
C LEU A 110 58.67 16.79 -28.83
N LYS A 111 58.35 15.50 -28.99
CA LYS A 111 59.35 14.43 -28.98
C LYS A 111 60.39 14.64 -30.09
N ARG A 112 59.96 14.96 -31.32
CA ARG A 112 60.87 15.24 -32.44
C ARG A 112 61.71 16.50 -32.21
N SER A 113 61.16 17.55 -31.60
CA SER A 113 61.92 18.77 -31.30
C SER A 113 62.94 18.52 -30.19
N TYR A 114 62.58 17.77 -29.16
CA TYR A 114 63.48 17.34 -28.10
C TYR A 114 64.64 16.49 -28.63
N GLU A 115 64.37 15.50 -29.48
CA GLU A 115 65.43 14.69 -30.11
C GLU A 115 66.39 15.53 -30.97
N LYS A 116 65.90 16.58 -31.66
CA LYS A 116 66.75 17.51 -32.40
C LYS A 116 67.61 18.37 -31.48
N LEU A 117 67.04 18.87 -30.39
CA LEU A 117 67.75 19.68 -29.41
C LEU A 117 68.84 18.85 -28.70
N GLN A 118 68.53 17.62 -28.32
CA GLN A 118 69.50 16.69 -27.73
C GLN A 118 70.66 16.41 -28.69
N LYS A 119 70.38 16.20 -29.99
CA LYS A 119 71.43 16.07 -31.02
C LYS A 119 72.29 17.33 -31.17
N LYS A 120 71.72 18.51 -30.96
CA LYS A 120 72.45 19.80 -30.99
C LYS A 120 73.31 19.99 -29.74
N GLN A 121 72.80 19.70 -28.54
CA GLN A 121 73.58 19.74 -27.31
C GLN A 121 74.79 18.80 -27.36
N MET A 122 74.63 17.57 -27.85
CA MET A 122 75.75 16.65 -28.01
C MET A 122 76.82 17.17 -29.01
N ARG A 123 76.47 18.12 -29.89
CA ARG A 123 77.43 18.82 -30.76
C ARG A 123 78.06 20.04 -30.09
N GLU A 124 77.29 20.83 -29.35
CA GLU A 124 77.76 22.04 -28.65
C GLU A 124 78.66 21.73 -27.44
N PHE A 125 78.44 20.63 -26.72
CA PHE A 125 79.33 20.19 -25.65
C PHE A 125 80.77 19.88 -26.12
N ARG A 126 80.99 19.71 -27.43
CA ARG A 126 82.35 19.54 -27.99
C ARG A 126 83.08 20.88 -28.22
N GLY A 127 82.39 22.01 -28.17
CA GLY A 127 83.02 23.30 -28.39
C GLY A 127 82.17 24.40 -27.80
N ASN A 128 82.49 24.83 -26.58
CA ASN A 128 82.38 26.22 -26.13
C ASN A 128 82.86 26.33 -24.67
N THR A 129 84.04 26.94 -24.50
CA THR A 129 84.61 27.36 -23.22
C THR A 129 84.97 28.83 -23.33
N LYS A 130 84.15 29.72 -22.73
CA LYS A 130 84.44 31.13 -22.33
C LYS A 130 83.11 31.91 -22.28
N ASN A 131 82.52 32.12 -21.09
CA ASN A 131 81.66 33.27 -20.72
C ASN A 131 81.27 33.30 -19.21
N HIS A 132 82.17 32.87 -18.32
CA HIS A 132 81.91 32.61 -16.89
C HIS A 132 81.43 33.77 -15.99
N ARG A 133 81.26 35.00 -16.47
CA ARG A 133 80.90 36.13 -15.60
C ARG A 133 79.41 36.48 -15.63
N GLU A 134 78.80 36.53 -16.82
CA GLU A 134 77.34 36.61 -16.96
C GLU A 134 76.68 35.33 -16.47
N ASP A 135 77.38 34.20 -16.65
CA ASP A 135 77.00 32.90 -16.10
C ASP A 135 76.72 32.99 -14.59
N ARG A 136 77.48 33.73 -13.77
CA ARG A 136 77.28 33.69 -12.32
C ARG A 136 75.95 34.30 -11.86
N SER A 137 75.59 35.49 -12.32
CA SER A 137 74.33 36.15 -11.93
C SER A 137 73.11 35.45 -12.55
N GLU A 138 73.26 34.94 -13.77
CA GLU A 138 72.24 34.13 -14.42
C GLU A 138 72.08 32.77 -13.73
N ILE A 139 73.17 32.15 -13.29
CA ILE A 139 73.16 30.94 -12.44
C ILE A 139 72.44 31.23 -11.13
N GLU A 140 72.71 32.34 -10.45
CA GLU A 140 72.04 32.70 -9.19
C GLU A 140 70.53 32.92 -9.40
N ARG A 141 70.13 33.63 -10.47
CA ARG A 141 68.72 33.84 -10.83
C ARG A 141 68.02 32.53 -11.21
N LEU A 142 68.67 31.68 -11.99
CA LEU A 142 68.16 30.36 -12.36
C LEU A 142 68.08 29.45 -11.14
N THR A 143 69.04 29.54 -10.22
CA THR A 143 69.04 28.78 -8.95
C THR A 143 67.85 29.18 -8.09
N ALA A 144 67.57 30.48 -7.93
CA ALA A 144 66.39 30.96 -7.22
C ALA A 144 65.09 30.44 -7.86
N LYS A 145 64.98 30.49 -9.19
CA LYS A 145 63.81 29.98 -9.92
C LYS A 145 63.65 28.47 -9.81
N ILE A 146 64.76 27.71 -9.80
CA ILE A 146 64.75 26.26 -9.54
C ILE A 146 64.22 25.98 -8.13
N GLU A 147 64.63 26.77 -7.14
CA GLU A 147 64.16 26.62 -5.77
C GLU A 147 62.65 26.94 -5.64
N GLU A 148 62.15 27.96 -6.33
CA GLU A 148 60.70 28.22 -6.42
C GLU A 148 59.93 27.06 -7.06
N PHE A 149 60.46 26.45 -8.13
CA PHE A 149 59.83 25.28 -8.75
C PHE A 149 59.87 24.06 -7.84
N ARG A 150 60.95 23.87 -7.07
CA ARG A 150 61.02 22.83 -6.04
C ARG A 150 59.95 23.03 -4.99
N GLN A 151 59.79 24.26 -4.49
CA GLN A 151 58.75 24.57 -3.51
C GLN A 151 57.34 24.34 -4.07
N LYS A 152 57.07 24.84 -5.28
CA LYS A 152 55.79 24.60 -5.97
C LYS A 152 55.54 23.11 -6.20
N SER A 153 56.56 22.34 -6.53
CA SER A 153 56.45 20.89 -6.70
C SER A 153 56.07 20.19 -5.39
N LEU A 154 56.62 20.63 -4.26
CA LEU A 154 56.23 20.12 -2.94
C LEU A 154 54.78 20.47 -2.60
N ASP A 155 54.33 21.67 -2.97
CA ASP A 155 52.95 22.10 -2.74
C ASP A 155 51.95 21.35 -3.64
N TRP A 156 52.30 21.09 -4.90
CA TRP A 156 51.51 20.23 -5.79
C TRP A 156 51.42 18.79 -5.29
N GLU A 157 52.51 18.24 -4.73
CA GLU A 157 52.50 16.89 -4.17
C GLU A 157 51.63 16.80 -2.90
N LYS A 158 51.67 17.82 -2.04
CA LYS A 158 50.75 17.92 -0.89
C LYS A 158 49.29 17.98 -1.35
N GLN A 159 48.97 18.78 -2.37
CA GLN A 159 47.61 18.84 -2.92
C GLN A 159 47.18 17.51 -3.53
N ARG A 160 48.06 16.85 -4.29
CA ARG A 160 47.81 15.52 -4.83
C ARG A 160 47.49 14.52 -3.74
N LEU A 161 48.21 14.53 -2.63
CA LEU A 161 47.97 13.64 -1.49
C LEU A 161 46.60 13.90 -0.84
N ILE A 162 46.21 15.17 -0.68
CA ILE A 162 44.89 15.55 -0.15
C ILE A 162 43.77 15.05 -1.08
N TYR A 163 43.88 15.28 -2.38
CA TYR A 163 42.89 14.81 -3.35
C TYR A 163 42.85 13.28 -3.42
N GLN A 164 43.99 12.61 -3.36
CA GLN A 164 44.06 11.16 -3.30
C GLN A 164 43.35 10.63 -2.05
N GLN A 165 43.57 11.26 -0.89
CA GLN A 165 42.89 10.89 0.36
C GLN A 165 41.38 11.12 0.28
N GLN A 166 40.93 12.21 -0.34
CA GLN A 166 39.51 12.50 -0.56
C GLN A 166 38.86 11.50 -1.52
N VAL A 167 39.55 11.11 -2.60
CA VAL A 167 39.06 10.09 -3.53
C VAL A 167 38.99 8.73 -2.82
N SER A 168 40.01 8.35 -2.05
CA SER A 168 40.00 7.11 -1.28
C SER A 168 38.85 7.06 -0.25
N SER A 169 38.52 8.17 0.41
CA SER A 169 37.38 8.21 1.35
C SER A 169 36.03 8.15 0.64
N LEU A 170 35.88 8.82 -0.51
CA LEU A 170 34.67 8.73 -1.34
C LEU A 170 34.49 7.33 -1.95
N GLU A 171 35.57 6.68 -2.38
CA GLU A 171 35.55 5.31 -2.87
C GLU A 171 35.18 4.32 -1.76
N ALA A 172 35.73 4.48 -0.56
CA ALA A 172 35.35 3.68 0.61
C ALA A 172 33.87 3.86 0.94
N GLN A 173 33.34 5.09 0.88
CA GLN A 173 31.92 5.36 1.09
C GLN A 173 31.05 4.71 0.00
N ARG A 174 31.41 4.82 -1.29
CA ARG A 174 30.69 4.16 -2.39
C ARG A 174 30.67 2.64 -2.22
N LYS A 175 31.79 2.06 -1.79
CA LYS A 175 31.90 0.62 -1.52
C LYS A 175 30.98 0.19 -0.36
N ALA A 176 30.98 0.92 0.76
CA ALA A 176 30.10 0.65 1.88
C ALA A 176 28.61 0.76 1.50
N LEU A 177 28.23 1.75 0.69
CA LEU A 177 26.85 1.87 0.18
C LEU A 177 26.49 0.71 -0.76
N ALA A 178 27.42 0.26 -1.61
CA ALA A 178 27.21 -0.89 -2.49
C ALA A 178 26.98 -2.17 -1.66
N GLU A 179 27.80 -2.41 -0.64
CA GLU A 179 27.65 -3.54 0.28
C GLU A 179 26.28 -3.49 1.01
N GLN A 180 25.85 -2.31 1.49
CA GLN A 180 24.50 -2.16 2.06
C GLN A 180 23.39 -2.46 1.06
N SER A 181 23.54 -2.01 -0.20
CA SER A 181 22.55 -2.27 -1.25
C SER A 181 22.45 -3.76 -1.59
N GLU A 182 23.56 -4.49 -1.59
CA GLU A 182 23.59 -5.94 -1.79
C GLU A 182 22.90 -6.68 -0.63
N ILE A 183 23.13 -6.26 0.62
CA ILE A 183 22.45 -6.84 1.79
C ILE A 183 20.94 -6.64 1.71
N ILE A 184 20.48 -5.42 1.38
CA ILE A 184 19.05 -5.13 1.19
C ILE A 184 18.47 -5.97 0.06
N GLN A 185 19.17 -6.08 -1.07
CA GLN A 185 18.72 -6.89 -2.20
C GLN A 185 18.62 -8.38 -1.84
N ALA A 186 19.62 -8.93 -1.12
CA ALA A 186 19.58 -10.30 -0.63
C ALA A 186 18.41 -10.54 0.33
N GLN A 187 18.14 -9.58 1.24
CA GLN A 187 16.99 -9.64 2.14
C GLN A 187 15.65 -9.61 1.38
N LEU A 188 15.54 -8.77 0.33
CA LEU A 188 14.36 -8.71 -0.53
C LEU A 188 14.14 -10.02 -1.30
N VAL A 189 15.21 -10.63 -1.84
CA VAL A 189 15.14 -11.92 -2.52
C VAL A 189 14.69 -13.03 -1.54
N ASN A 190 15.25 -13.06 -0.32
CA ASN A 190 14.83 -14.02 0.70
C ASN A 190 13.35 -13.84 1.10
N ARG A 191 12.91 -12.58 1.29
CA ARG A 191 11.51 -12.26 1.58
C ARG A 191 10.59 -12.68 0.43
N LYS A 192 11.00 -12.44 -0.82
CA LYS A 192 10.26 -12.84 -2.02
C LYS A 192 10.10 -14.35 -2.10
N GLN A 193 11.17 -15.11 -1.90
CA GLN A 193 11.13 -16.58 -1.90
C GLN A 193 10.21 -17.13 -0.79
N LYS A 194 10.23 -16.53 0.41
CA LYS A 194 9.32 -16.89 1.50
C LYS A 194 7.86 -16.60 1.14
N LEU A 195 7.60 -15.46 0.50
CA LEU A 195 6.26 -15.09 0.05
C LEU A 195 5.74 -16.09 -1.00
N GLU A 196 6.56 -16.42 -2.00
CA GLU A 196 6.23 -17.41 -3.04
C GLU A 196 5.97 -18.80 -2.44
N SER A 197 6.74 -19.21 -1.43
CA SER A 197 6.51 -20.47 -0.71
C SER A 197 5.17 -20.48 0.05
N VAL A 198 4.80 -19.37 0.67
CA VAL A 198 3.51 -19.24 1.38
C VAL A 198 2.35 -19.20 0.38
N GLU A 199 2.52 -18.50 -0.74
CA GLU A 199 1.52 -18.41 -1.81
C GLU A 199 1.26 -19.77 -2.47
N LEU A 200 2.30 -20.56 -2.73
CA LEU A 200 2.17 -21.94 -3.21
C LEU A 200 1.43 -22.83 -2.20
N SER A 201 1.75 -22.69 -0.90
CA SER A 201 1.06 -23.43 0.17
C SER A 201 -0.42 -23.07 0.24
N SER A 202 -0.75 -21.78 0.28
CA SER A 202 -2.15 -21.31 0.37
C SER A 202 -2.93 -21.67 -0.90
N GLN A 203 -2.32 -21.59 -2.08
CA GLN A 203 -2.96 -22.01 -3.33
C GLN A 203 -3.28 -23.51 -3.33
N SER A 204 -2.37 -24.35 -2.82
CA SER A 204 -2.61 -25.79 -2.70
C SER A 204 -3.70 -26.13 -1.67
N GLU A 205 -3.77 -25.38 -0.57
CA GLU A 205 -4.82 -25.52 0.44
C GLU A 205 -6.19 -25.11 -0.11
N ILE A 206 -6.27 -23.97 -0.81
CA ILE A 206 -7.49 -23.51 -1.49
C ILE A 206 -7.96 -24.55 -2.50
N GLN A 207 -7.07 -25.11 -3.32
CA GLN A 207 -7.41 -26.16 -4.29
C GLN A 207 -7.93 -27.43 -3.59
N HIS A 208 -7.28 -27.86 -2.51
CA HIS A 208 -7.71 -29.01 -1.74
C HIS A 208 -9.09 -28.79 -1.07
N LEU A 209 -9.34 -27.61 -0.51
CA LEU A 209 -10.65 -27.23 0.04
C LEU A 209 -11.71 -27.14 -1.05
N SER A 210 -11.38 -26.57 -2.21
CA SER A 210 -12.29 -26.48 -3.36
C SER A 210 -12.68 -27.87 -3.87
N SER A 211 -11.73 -28.79 -4.01
CA SER A 211 -12.00 -30.19 -4.39
C SER A 211 -12.80 -30.94 -3.33
N LYS A 212 -12.61 -30.65 -2.04
CA LYS A 212 -13.46 -31.19 -0.97
C LYS A 212 -14.89 -30.66 -1.05
N LEU A 213 -15.07 -29.37 -1.31
CA LEU A 213 -16.37 -28.74 -1.47
C LEU A 213 -17.11 -29.30 -2.69
N GLU A 214 -16.41 -29.49 -3.80
CA GLU A 214 -16.95 -30.12 -5.02
C GLU A 214 -17.47 -31.53 -4.75
N ARG A 215 -16.66 -32.39 -4.10
CA ARG A 215 -17.10 -33.74 -3.71
C ARG A 215 -18.29 -33.74 -2.75
N ALA A 216 -18.34 -32.78 -1.83
CA ALA A 216 -19.47 -32.62 -0.92
C ALA A 216 -20.74 -32.21 -1.69
N ASN A 217 -20.63 -31.29 -2.64
CA ASN A 217 -21.74 -30.90 -3.51
C ASN A 217 -22.23 -32.08 -4.36
N ASP A 218 -21.34 -32.87 -4.96
CA ASP A 218 -21.72 -34.07 -5.71
C ASP A 218 -22.50 -35.08 -4.84
N THR A 219 -22.09 -35.21 -3.56
CA THR A 219 -22.78 -36.07 -2.59
C THR A 219 -24.17 -35.52 -2.25
N ILE A 220 -24.31 -34.20 -2.13
CA ILE A 220 -25.61 -33.55 -1.91
C ILE A 220 -26.52 -33.77 -3.11
N CYS A 221 -26.03 -33.55 -4.34
CA CYS A 221 -26.81 -33.79 -5.56
C CYS A 221 -27.25 -35.25 -5.69
N ALA A 222 -26.41 -36.22 -5.32
CA ALA A 222 -26.79 -37.63 -5.29
C ALA A 222 -27.93 -37.91 -4.28
N ASN A 223 -27.85 -37.33 -3.08
CA ASN A 223 -28.89 -37.46 -2.06
C ASN A 223 -30.20 -36.77 -2.49
N GLU A 224 -30.12 -35.61 -3.15
CA GLU A 224 -31.28 -34.91 -3.71
C GLU A 224 -32.02 -35.79 -4.73
N LEU A 225 -31.28 -36.42 -5.66
CA LEU A 225 -31.86 -37.37 -6.62
C LEU A 225 -32.46 -38.60 -5.93
N GLU A 226 -31.86 -39.08 -4.84
CA GLU A 226 -32.44 -40.19 -4.05
C GLU A 226 -33.73 -39.77 -3.35
N ILE A 227 -33.79 -38.56 -2.79
CA ILE A 227 -35.00 -38.00 -2.19
C ILE A 227 -36.11 -37.88 -3.23
N GLU A 228 -35.81 -37.39 -4.43
CA GLU A 228 -36.78 -37.32 -5.54
C GLU A 228 -37.29 -38.71 -5.93
N ARG A 229 -36.40 -39.70 -6.02
CA ARG A 229 -36.76 -41.09 -6.31
C ARG A 229 -37.66 -41.69 -5.24
N LEU A 230 -37.35 -41.46 -3.96
CA LEU A 230 -38.18 -41.91 -2.85
C LEU A 230 -39.53 -41.21 -2.84
N THR A 231 -39.57 -39.91 -3.15
CA THR A 231 -40.79 -39.11 -3.27
C THR A 231 -41.70 -39.67 -4.37
N MET A 232 -41.15 -40.00 -5.55
CA MET A 232 -41.91 -40.68 -6.60
C MET A 232 -42.49 -42.01 -6.12
N ARG A 233 -41.68 -42.83 -5.46
CA ARG A 233 -42.13 -44.14 -4.94
C ARG A 233 -43.24 -44.01 -3.89
N VAL A 234 -43.17 -43.01 -3.03
CA VAL A 234 -44.23 -42.69 -2.06
C VAL A 234 -45.50 -42.28 -2.80
N ASN A 235 -45.41 -41.44 -3.82
CA ASN A 235 -46.58 -41.04 -4.62
C ASN A 235 -47.24 -42.24 -5.34
N ASP A 236 -46.45 -43.16 -5.89
CA ASP A 236 -46.95 -44.39 -6.52
C ASP A 236 -47.67 -45.29 -5.50
N LEU A 237 -47.10 -45.43 -4.30
CA LEU A 237 -47.70 -46.18 -3.19
C LEU A 237 -48.99 -45.52 -2.69
N VAL A 238 -49.02 -44.19 -2.57
CA VAL A 238 -50.22 -43.42 -2.22
C VAL A 238 -51.30 -43.61 -3.28
N GLY A 239 -50.95 -43.55 -4.56
CA GLY A 239 -51.86 -43.83 -5.67
C GLY A 239 -52.45 -45.24 -5.59
N THR A 240 -51.60 -46.26 -5.36
CA THR A 240 -52.04 -47.66 -5.19
C THR A 240 -52.92 -47.84 -3.95
N SER A 241 -52.58 -47.19 -2.83
CA SER A 241 -53.40 -47.22 -1.61
C SER A 241 -54.78 -46.62 -1.85
N MET A 242 -54.86 -45.53 -2.62
CA MET A 242 -56.12 -44.90 -2.99
C MET A 242 -57.00 -45.83 -3.84
N THR A 243 -56.40 -46.53 -4.82
CA THR A 243 -57.14 -47.51 -5.64
C THR A 243 -57.64 -48.70 -4.82
N VAL A 244 -56.81 -49.22 -3.90
CA VAL A 244 -57.20 -50.32 -3.01
C VAL A 244 -58.34 -49.91 -2.07
N LEU A 245 -58.28 -48.69 -1.52
CA LEU A 245 -59.37 -48.14 -0.70
C LEU A 245 -60.68 -48.01 -1.48
N GLN A 246 -60.62 -47.54 -2.72
CA GLN A 246 -61.80 -47.43 -3.59
C GLN A 246 -62.38 -48.80 -3.94
N GLU A 247 -61.54 -49.80 -4.24
CA GLU A 247 -61.98 -51.18 -4.46
C GLU A 247 -62.60 -51.79 -3.19
N GLN A 248 -62.04 -51.51 -2.02
CA GLN A 248 -62.59 -51.96 -0.76
C GLN A 248 -63.99 -51.35 -0.53
N GLN A 249 -64.15 -50.05 -0.76
CA GLN A 249 -65.46 -49.38 -0.67
C GLN A 249 -66.49 -50.01 -1.64
N GLN A 250 -66.10 -50.29 -2.89
CA GLN A 250 -66.99 -50.97 -3.84
C GLN A 250 -67.37 -52.39 -3.38
N LYS A 251 -66.44 -53.13 -2.77
CA LYS A 251 -66.72 -54.46 -2.20
C LYS A 251 -67.66 -54.36 -1.00
N GLU A 252 -67.49 -53.36 -0.14
CA GLU A 252 -68.39 -53.08 1.00
C GLU A 252 -69.80 -52.70 0.53
N GLU A 253 -69.93 -51.93 -0.55
CA GLU A 253 -71.23 -51.61 -1.15
C GLU A 253 -71.91 -52.86 -1.72
N LYS A 254 -71.19 -53.68 -2.48
CA LYS A 254 -71.71 -54.97 -2.99
C LYS A 254 -72.10 -55.92 -1.85
N LEU A 255 -71.31 -55.95 -0.79
CA LEU A 255 -71.62 -56.76 0.39
C LEU A 255 -72.90 -56.25 1.06
N ARG A 256 -73.05 -54.93 1.24
CA ARG A 256 -74.28 -54.30 1.76
C ARG A 256 -75.50 -54.58 0.88
N GLU A 257 -75.34 -54.57 -0.44
CA GLU A 257 -76.41 -54.95 -1.37
C GLU A 257 -76.80 -56.43 -1.24
N SER A 258 -75.80 -57.31 -1.11
CA SER A 258 -76.04 -58.74 -0.90
C SER A 258 -76.71 -59.02 0.45
N GLU A 259 -76.37 -58.28 1.51
CA GLU A 259 -77.02 -58.36 2.82
C GLU A 259 -78.49 -57.96 2.73
N LYS A 260 -78.80 -56.85 2.04
CA LYS A 260 -80.19 -56.43 1.80
C LYS A 260 -80.98 -57.46 1.00
N LEU A 261 -80.36 -58.09 -0.01
CA LEU A 261 -80.99 -59.16 -0.78
C LEU A 261 -81.27 -60.39 0.10
N LEU A 262 -80.32 -60.77 0.96
CA LEU A 262 -80.51 -61.86 1.91
C LEU A 262 -81.64 -61.55 2.91
N GLU A 263 -81.75 -60.32 3.38
CA GLU A 263 -82.82 -59.90 4.29
C GLU A 263 -84.20 -59.94 3.59
N ALA A 264 -84.28 -59.50 2.33
CA ALA A 264 -85.50 -59.63 1.52
C ALA A 264 -85.91 -61.10 1.32
N LEU A 265 -84.96 -61.99 1.00
CA LEU A 265 -85.22 -63.43 0.87
C LEU A 265 -85.64 -64.07 2.20
N GLN A 266 -85.09 -63.60 3.33
CA GLN A 266 -85.54 -64.05 4.64
C GLN A 266 -86.98 -63.61 4.92
N GLU A 267 -87.36 -62.40 4.53
CA GLU A 267 -88.74 -61.92 4.70
C GLU A 267 -89.71 -62.69 3.82
N GLU A 268 -89.38 -62.92 2.55
CA GLU A 268 -90.17 -63.79 1.67
C GLU A 268 -90.33 -65.20 2.26
N LYS A 269 -89.26 -65.76 2.85
CA LYS A 269 -89.34 -67.04 3.57
C LYS A 269 -90.27 -66.98 4.78
N ARG A 270 -90.31 -65.87 5.53
CA ARG A 270 -91.23 -65.67 6.67
C ARG A 270 -92.68 -65.57 6.18
N GLU A 271 -92.93 -64.82 5.10
CA GLU A 271 -94.24 -64.68 4.47
C GLU A 271 -94.76 -66.02 3.94
N LEU A 272 -93.93 -66.79 3.23
CA LEU A 272 -94.29 -68.13 2.75
C LEU A 272 -94.62 -69.09 3.90
N LYS A 273 -93.87 -69.03 5.00
CA LYS A 273 -94.18 -69.79 6.22
C LYS A 273 -95.52 -69.38 6.82
N ALA A 274 -95.81 -68.08 6.91
CA ALA A 274 -97.08 -67.58 7.41
C ALA A 274 -98.25 -67.99 6.50
N ALA A 275 -98.07 -67.93 5.18
CA ALA A 275 -99.04 -68.41 4.20
C ALA A 275 -99.30 -69.91 4.37
N LEU A 276 -98.25 -70.72 4.51
CA LEU A 276 -98.36 -72.16 4.72
C LEU A 276 -99.07 -72.48 6.04
N GLN A 277 -98.76 -71.77 7.13
CA GLN A 277 -99.46 -71.89 8.41
C GLN A 277 -100.94 -71.52 8.30
N SER A 278 -101.28 -70.45 7.57
CA SER A 278 -102.69 -70.06 7.36
C SER A 278 -103.45 -71.09 6.52
N GLN A 279 -102.80 -71.70 5.52
CA GLN A 279 -103.36 -72.80 4.75
C GLN A 279 -103.56 -74.05 5.61
N GLU A 280 -102.60 -74.40 6.48
CA GLU A 280 -102.75 -75.49 7.45
C GLU A 280 -103.94 -75.26 8.39
N ASN A 281 -104.11 -74.04 8.89
CA ASN A 281 -105.24 -73.67 9.73
C ASN A 281 -106.57 -73.84 9.00
N LEU A 282 -106.67 -73.39 7.74
CA LEU A 282 -107.85 -73.59 6.88
C LEU A 282 -108.17 -75.08 6.66
N ILE A 283 -107.14 -75.90 6.41
CA ILE A 283 -107.30 -77.36 6.27
C ILE A 283 -107.81 -77.96 7.59
N HIS A 284 -107.29 -77.48 8.72
CA HIS A 284 -107.71 -77.95 10.04
C HIS A 284 -109.17 -77.59 10.33
N GLU A 285 -109.59 -76.36 10.05
CA GLU A 285 -110.98 -75.92 10.16
C GLU A 285 -111.91 -76.71 9.22
N ALA A 286 -111.51 -76.92 7.97
CA ALA A 286 -112.26 -77.72 7.02
C ALA A 286 -112.39 -79.19 7.49
N ARG A 287 -111.35 -79.74 8.12
CA ARG A 287 -111.38 -81.07 8.74
C ARG A 287 -112.38 -81.11 9.89
N ILE A 288 -112.39 -80.12 10.78
CA ILE A 288 -113.35 -80.02 11.90
C ILE A 288 -114.79 -79.88 11.35
N GLN A 289 -115.02 -79.08 10.31
CA GLN A 289 -116.34 -78.96 9.69
C GLN A 289 -116.80 -80.26 9.04
N LYS A 290 -115.92 -80.94 8.31
CA LYS A 290 -116.19 -82.27 7.73
C LYS A 290 -116.57 -83.27 8.83
N GLU A 291 -115.84 -83.28 9.93
CA GLU A 291 -116.10 -84.14 11.08
C GLU A 291 -117.46 -83.84 11.72
N LYS A 292 -117.80 -82.55 11.89
CA LYS A 292 -119.11 -82.11 12.41
C LYS A 292 -120.28 -82.47 11.48
N LEU A 293 -120.07 -82.43 10.16
CA LEU A 293 -121.07 -82.91 9.18
C LEU A 293 -121.21 -84.43 9.23
N GLN A 294 -120.10 -85.16 9.34
CA GLN A 294 -120.12 -86.61 9.48
C GLN A 294 -120.82 -87.04 10.78
N GLU A 295 -120.65 -86.29 11.86
CA GLU A 295 -121.36 -86.51 13.13
C GLU A 295 -122.87 -86.27 12.97
N LYS A 296 -123.30 -85.22 12.25
CA LYS A 296 -124.72 -85.02 11.91
C LYS A 296 -125.30 -86.14 11.03
N VAL A 297 -124.50 -86.71 10.13
CA VAL A 297 -124.90 -87.89 9.34
C VAL A 297 -125.02 -89.13 10.23
N LYS A 298 -124.14 -89.30 11.23
CA LYS A 298 -124.29 -90.38 12.23
C LYS A 298 -125.51 -90.17 13.13
N ALA A 299 -125.76 -88.95 13.59
CA ALA A 299 -126.88 -88.61 14.47
C ALA A 299 -128.26 -88.77 13.80
N THR A 300 -128.34 -88.55 12.48
CA THR A 300 -129.57 -88.83 11.71
C THR A 300 -129.76 -90.33 11.46
N ASN A 301 -128.68 -91.11 11.35
CA ASN A 301 -128.78 -92.57 11.25
C ASN A 301 -129.13 -93.27 12.59
N THR A 302 -128.96 -92.60 13.74
CA THR A 302 -129.36 -93.14 15.04
C THR A 302 -130.84 -92.95 15.39
N GLN A 303 -131.67 -92.38 14.50
CA GLN A 303 -133.13 -92.29 14.71
C GLN A 303 -133.92 -93.53 14.28
N HIS A 304 -133.28 -94.61 13.81
CA HIS A 304 -133.96 -95.83 13.35
C HIS A 304 -133.26 -97.10 13.86
N ALA A 305 -133.41 -97.41 15.15
CA ALA A 305 -133.32 -98.77 15.69
C ALA A 305 -133.77 -98.73 17.16
N VAL A 306 -135.09 -98.64 17.32
CA VAL A 306 -135.83 -98.63 18.57
C VAL A 306 -136.28 -100.07 18.88
N GLU A 307 -136.24 -100.42 20.17
CA GLU A 307 -137.01 -101.48 20.85
C GLU A 307 -136.67 -102.96 20.58
N ALA A 308 -136.20 -103.65 21.62
CA ALA A 308 -136.97 -104.74 22.24
C ALA A 308 -136.26 -105.40 23.45
N ILE A 309 -137.00 -105.45 24.57
CA ILE A 309 -136.99 -106.46 25.66
C ILE A 309 -136.13 -106.20 26.93
N ARG A 310 -136.79 -106.52 28.04
CA ARG A 310 -136.80 -106.12 29.47
C ARG A 310 -137.16 -107.43 30.25
N PRO A 311 -137.02 -107.65 31.59
CA PRO A 311 -136.15 -107.10 32.66
C PRO A 311 -135.57 -108.18 33.66
N ARG A 312 -134.80 -107.70 34.68
CA ARG A 312 -134.93 -107.98 36.15
C ARG A 312 -134.03 -109.02 36.87
N GLU A 313 -133.66 -108.60 38.10
CA GLU A 313 -133.11 -109.30 39.30
C GLU A 313 -131.57 -109.49 39.37
N GLU A 314 -130.81 -108.66 40.10
CA GLU A 314 -130.63 -108.48 41.57
C GLU A 314 -129.80 -109.58 42.26
N SER A 315 -128.54 -109.28 42.58
CA SER A 315 -127.77 -109.76 43.75
C SER A 315 -126.49 -108.89 43.87
N LEU A 316 -126.42 -107.98 44.84
CA LEU A 316 -125.80 -108.11 46.17
C LEU A 316 -124.26 -108.23 46.18
N ALA A 317 -123.66 -107.11 46.58
CA ALA A 317 -122.65 -106.97 47.65
C ALA A 317 -121.15 -107.10 47.36
N GLU A 318 -120.48 -106.05 47.87
CA GLU A 318 -119.17 -106.04 48.54
C GLU A 318 -117.92 -106.06 47.64
N LYS A 319 -117.31 -104.91 47.37
CA LYS A 319 -116.38 -104.17 48.26
C LYS A 319 -115.21 -105.06 48.67
N LYS A 320 -114.00 -104.71 48.20
CA LYS A 320 -112.77 -104.49 48.99
C LYS A 320 -111.49 -104.43 48.12
N TYR A 321 -110.77 -103.30 48.26
CA TYR A 321 -109.31 -103.10 48.39
C TYR A 321 -108.35 -103.70 47.33
N THR A 322 -107.78 -102.86 46.45
CA THR A 322 -106.42 -102.24 46.53
C THR A 322 -105.24 -103.22 46.48
N SER A 323 -104.54 -103.25 45.34
CA SER A 323 -103.08 -103.50 45.30
C SER A 323 -102.45 -102.62 44.22
N GLN A 324 -102.40 -101.33 44.51
CA GLN A 324 -101.52 -100.37 43.86
C GLN A 324 -100.09 -100.67 44.31
N GLY A 325 -99.39 -101.52 43.55
CA GLY A 325 -98.00 -101.90 43.84
C GLY A 325 -97.07 -101.95 42.62
N GLN A 326 -97.62 -101.97 41.40
CA GLN A 326 -96.82 -101.97 40.17
C GLN A 326 -96.60 -100.55 39.63
N GLY A 327 -97.61 -99.68 39.74
CA GLY A 327 -97.52 -98.29 39.27
C GLY A 327 -96.62 -97.39 40.12
N ASP A 328 -96.34 -97.76 41.37
CA ASP A 328 -95.46 -96.97 42.24
C ASP A 328 -93.98 -97.23 41.89
N LEU A 329 -93.63 -98.45 41.48
CA LEU A 329 -92.28 -98.74 40.95
C LEU A 329 -92.05 -98.06 39.60
N ASP A 330 -93.02 -98.09 38.67
CA ASP A 330 -92.88 -97.39 37.38
C ASP A 330 -92.90 -95.86 37.53
N SER A 331 -93.65 -95.32 38.50
CA SER A 331 -93.60 -93.92 38.89
C SER A 331 -92.22 -93.56 39.44
N VAL A 332 -91.69 -94.36 40.37
CA VAL A 332 -90.34 -94.16 40.93
C VAL A 332 -89.27 -94.33 39.87
N LEU A 333 -89.38 -95.28 38.94
CA LEU A 333 -88.42 -95.45 37.83
C LEU A 333 -88.50 -94.30 36.83
N SER A 334 -89.69 -93.81 36.51
CA SER A 334 -89.86 -92.63 35.65
C SER A 334 -89.33 -91.37 36.32
N GLN A 335 -89.55 -91.24 37.63
CA GLN A 335 -89.01 -90.16 38.43
C GLN A 335 -87.49 -90.27 38.55
N LEU A 336 -86.94 -91.48 38.69
CA LEU A 336 -85.50 -91.76 38.72
C LEU A 336 -84.85 -91.49 37.36
N ASN A 337 -85.48 -91.90 36.26
CA ASN A 337 -85.02 -91.62 34.89
C ASN A 337 -85.09 -90.12 34.61
N PHE A 338 -86.16 -89.44 35.03
CA PHE A 338 -86.25 -87.98 34.92
C PHE A 338 -85.14 -87.31 35.73
N THR A 339 -84.90 -87.74 36.97
CA THR A 339 -83.78 -87.23 37.77
C THR A 339 -82.44 -87.51 37.10
N HIS A 340 -82.21 -88.69 36.51
CA HIS A 340 -80.98 -89.00 35.80
C HIS A 340 -80.81 -88.16 34.54
N THR A 341 -81.86 -87.98 33.72
CA THR A 341 -81.77 -87.09 32.55
C THR A 341 -81.55 -85.62 32.94
N SER A 342 -82.14 -85.18 34.06
CA SER A 342 -81.88 -83.83 34.59
C SER A 342 -80.45 -83.71 35.14
N GLU A 343 -79.93 -84.77 35.75
CA GLU A 343 -78.56 -84.86 36.24
C GLU A 343 -77.55 -84.85 35.08
N ASP A 344 -77.82 -85.59 34.00
CA ASP A 344 -77.01 -85.60 32.78
C ASP A 344 -77.00 -84.23 32.09
N LEU A 345 -78.15 -83.56 32.01
CA LEU A 345 -78.25 -82.20 31.47
C LEU A 345 -77.51 -81.19 32.34
N LEU A 346 -77.65 -81.28 33.67
CA LEU A 346 -76.90 -80.45 34.60
C LEU A 346 -75.39 -80.73 34.51
N GLN A 347 -74.97 -81.99 34.35
CA GLN A 347 -73.57 -82.36 34.14
C GLN A 347 -73.03 -81.77 32.82
N ALA A 348 -73.81 -81.83 31.75
CA ALA A 348 -73.46 -81.22 30.46
C ALA A 348 -73.39 -79.68 30.57
N GLU A 349 -74.28 -79.05 31.34
CA GLU A 349 -74.24 -77.62 31.60
C GLU A 349 -73.05 -77.21 32.47
N VAL A 350 -72.74 -77.98 33.52
CA VAL A 350 -71.54 -77.78 34.36
C VAL A 350 -70.28 -77.89 33.51
N THR A 351 -70.14 -78.92 32.68
CA THR A 351 -68.96 -79.07 31.80
C THR A 351 -68.86 -77.94 30.76
N CYS A 352 -69.99 -77.47 30.23
CA CYS A 352 -70.02 -76.31 29.34
C CYS A 352 -69.60 -75.01 30.07
N LEU A 353 -70.10 -74.80 31.29
CA LEU A 353 -69.76 -73.63 32.12
C LEU A 353 -68.30 -73.66 32.56
N GLU A 354 -67.75 -74.83 32.88
CA GLU A 354 -66.33 -75.05 33.17
C GLU A 354 -65.46 -74.67 31.96
N GLY A 355 -65.81 -75.13 30.76
CA GLY A 355 -65.10 -74.75 29.54
C GLY A 355 -65.17 -73.25 29.23
N SER A 356 -66.32 -72.62 29.45
CA SER A 356 -66.48 -71.17 29.30
C SER A 356 -65.64 -70.40 30.34
N LEU A 357 -65.62 -70.86 31.60
CA LEU A 357 -64.80 -70.29 32.66
C LEU A 357 -63.30 -70.43 32.36
N GLU A 358 -62.86 -71.56 31.82
CA GLU A 358 -61.48 -71.77 31.38
C GLU A 358 -61.11 -70.84 30.22
N SER A 359 -62.00 -70.66 29.24
CA SER A 359 -61.79 -69.71 28.14
C SER A 359 -61.66 -68.28 28.67
N VAL A 360 -62.57 -67.83 29.52
CA VAL A 360 -62.52 -66.49 30.13
C VAL A 360 -61.24 -66.34 30.98
N SER A 361 -60.87 -67.36 31.76
CA SER A 361 -59.63 -67.39 32.53
C SER A 361 -58.38 -67.29 31.64
N ALA A 362 -58.36 -67.98 30.51
CA ALA A 362 -57.28 -67.91 29.53
C ALA A 362 -57.18 -66.52 28.90
N THR A 363 -58.30 -65.92 28.48
CA THR A 363 -58.31 -64.55 27.95
C THR A 363 -57.87 -63.52 29.01
N CYS A 364 -58.27 -63.69 30.26
CA CYS A 364 -57.84 -62.83 31.37
C CYS A 364 -56.33 -62.93 31.61
N LYS A 365 -55.76 -64.14 31.58
CA LYS A 365 -54.31 -64.36 31.65
C LYS A 365 -53.59 -63.71 30.47
N GLN A 366 -54.09 -63.89 29.25
CA GLN A 366 -53.52 -63.26 28.06
C GLN A 366 -53.51 -61.74 28.17
N LEU A 367 -54.64 -61.12 28.52
CA LEU A 367 -54.74 -59.67 28.71
C LEU A 367 -53.82 -59.17 29.83
N SER A 368 -53.66 -59.94 30.91
CA SER A 368 -52.73 -59.59 31.99
C SER A 368 -51.26 -59.64 31.54
N GLN A 369 -50.92 -60.58 30.66
CA GLN A 369 -49.59 -60.69 30.07
C GLN A 369 -49.33 -59.55 29.08
N GLU A 370 -50.28 -59.26 28.18
CA GLU A 370 -50.18 -58.14 27.23
C GLU A 370 -50.06 -56.79 27.97
N LEU A 371 -50.78 -56.60 29.07
CA LEU A 371 -50.66 -55.41 29.91
C LEU A 371 -49.27 -55.29 30.54
N MET A 372 -48.68 -56.40 30.98
CA MET A 372 -47.32 -56.43 31.52
C MET A 372 -46.27 -56.12 30.44
N GLU A 373 -46.43 -56.68 29.24
CA GLU A 373 -45.54 -56.40 28.10
C GLU A 373 -45.62 -54.93 27.68
N LYS A 374 -46.83 -54.35 27.63
CA LYS A 374 -47.03 -52.93 27.34
C LYS A 374 -46.46 -52.01 28.42
N TYR A 375 -46.53 -52.41 29.69
CA TYR A 375 -45.89 -51.69 30.77
C TYR A 375 -44.36 -51.66 30.63
N GLU A 376 -43.74 -52.79 30.31
CA GLU A 376 -42.30 -52.86 30.07
C GLU A 376 -41.87 -52.12 28.79
N GLU A 377 -42.71 -52.10 27.75
CA GLU A 377 -42.50 -51.28 26.55
C GLU A 377 -42.55 -49.78 26.84
N LEU A 378 -43.53 -49.33 27.62
CA LEU A 378 -43.64 -47.94 28.04
C LEU A 378 -42.44 -47.51 28.89
N LYS A 379 -41.98 -48.38 29.79
CA LYS A 379 -40.77 -48.14 30.60
C LYS A 379 -39.50 -48.03 29.75
N ARG A 380 -39.35 -48.87 28.71
CA ARG A 380 -38.25 -48.74 27.73
C ARG A 380 -38.34 -47.43 26.95
N MET A 381 -39.53 -47.06 26.49
CA MET A 381 -39.74 -45.80 25.76
C MET A 381 -39.46 -44.58 26.63
N GLU A 382 -39.79 -44.63 27.92
CA GLU A 382 -39.45 -43.58 28.89
C GLU A 382 -37.93 -43.43 29.08
N ALA A 383 -37.20 -44.55 29.14
CA ALA A 383 -35.73 -44.53 29.18
C ALA A 383 -35.14 -43.85 27.94
N HIS A 384 -35.60 -44.21 26.73
CA HIS A 384 -35.18 -43.55 25.49
C HIS A 384 -35.56 -42.07 25.44
N ASN A 385 -36.73 -41.68 25.95
CA ASN A 385 -37.11 -40.26 26.03
C ASN A 385 -36.16 -39.48 26.95
N ASN A 386 -35.71 -40.08 28.06
CA ASN A 386 -34.71 -39.48 28.94
C ASN A 386 -33.33 -39.37 28.25
N GLU A 387 -32.93 -40.36 27.45
CA GLU A 387 -31.72 -40.29 26.62
C GLU A 387 -31.79 -39.14 25.61
N TYR A 388 -32.88 -39.03 24.85
CA TYR A 388 -33.08 -37.93 23.89
C TYR A 388 -33.10 -36.56 24.58
N LYS A 389 -33.73 -36.44 25.76
CA LYS A 389 -33.69 -35.19 26.55
C LYS A 389 -32.27 -34.82 26.98
N ALA A 390 -31.47 -35.80 27.41
CA ALA A 390 -30.08 -35.58 27.79
C ALA A 390 -29.23 -35.17 26.59
N GLU A 391 -29.45 -35.78 25.43
CA GLU A 391 -28.78 -35.42 24.18
C GLU A 391 -29.16 -34.02 23.71
N ILE A 392 -30.45 -33.65 23.74
CA ILE A 392 -30.91 -32.29 23.43
C ILE A 392 -30.24 -31.27 24.38
N LYS A 393 -30.12 -31.59 25.66
CA LYS A 393 -29.42 -30.71 26.62
C LYS A 393 -27.94 -30.56 26.27
N LYS A 394 -27.25 -31.66 25.94
CA LYS A 394 -25.84 -31.66 25.51
C LYS A 394 -25.63 -30.84 24.24
N LEU A 395 -26.49 -31.01 23.24
CA LEU A 395 -26.43 -30.26 21.98
C LEU A 395 -26.66 -28.75 22.21
N LYS A 396 -27.62 -28.38 23.06
CA LYS A 396 -27.84 -26.96 23.44
C LYS A 396 -26.62 -26.34 24.12
N GLU A 397 -25.97 -27.07 25.02
CA GLU A 397 -24.74 -26.62 25.68
C GLU A 397 -23.58 -26.47 24.69
N GLN A 398 -23.44 -27.40 23.74
CA GLN A 398 -22.43 -27.30 22.67
C GLN A 398 -22.67 -26.09 21.76
N ILE A 399 -23.92 -25.80 21.39
CA ILE A 399 -24.28 -24.61 20.61
C ILE A 399 -23.91 -23.35 21.38
N LEU A 400 -24.28 -23.25 22.66
CA LEU A 400 -23.96 -22.09 23.50
C LEU A 400 -22.44 -21.89 23.66
N GLN A 401 -21.69 -22.97 23.86
CA GLN A 401 -20.23 -22.92 23.94
C GLN A 401 -19.60 -22.48 22.60
N GLY A 402 -20.16 -22.95 21.49
CA GLY A 402 -19.77 -22.52 20.14
C GLY A 402 -20.02 -21.03 19.93
N GLU A 403 -21.21 -20.54 20.29
CA GLU A 403 -21.58 -19.12 20.20
C GLU A 403 -20.69 -18.22 21.08
N GLN A 404 -20.34 -18.66 22.30
CA GLN A 404 -19.41 -17.94 23.18
C GLN A 404 -18.00 -17.88 22.60
N SER A 405 -17.54 -18.97 21.99
CA SER A 405 -16.22 -19.03 21.35
C SER A 405 -16.18 -18.14 20.10
N TYR A 406 -17.24 -18.20 19.27
CA TYR A 406 -17.40 -17.37 18.08
C TYR A 406 -17.50 -15.89 18.43
N SER A 407 -18.30 -15.50 19.43
CA SER A 407 -18.41 -14.11 19.88
C SER A 407 -17.09 -13.57 20.45
N SER A 408 -16.33 -14.39 21.16
CA SER A 408 -14.99 -14.01 21.65
C SER A 408 -14.01 -13.75 20.50
N ALA A 409 -14.01 -14.60 19.45
CA ALA A 409 -13.19 -14.40 18.26
C ALA A 409 -13.62 -13.15 17.46
N LEU A 410 -14.94 -12.93 17.32
CA LEU A 410 -15.49 -11.76 16.65
C LEU A 410 -15.10 -10.46 17.35
N GLU A 411 -15.14 -10.42 18.68
CA GLU A 411 -14.70 -9.25 19.44
C GLU A 411 -13.19 -9.03 19.31
N GLY A 412 -12.39 -10.11 19.27
CA GLY A 412 -10.96 -10.03 18.97
C GLY A 412 -10.67 -9.38 17.61
N MET A 413 -11.35 -9.83 16.54
CA MET A 413 -11.22 -9.24 15.20
C MET A 413 -11.67 -7.78 15.18
N LYS A 414 -12.76 -7.44 15.87
CA LYS A 414 -13.26 -6.05 15.95
C LYS A 414 -12.28 -5.12 16.67
N MET A 415 -11.62 -5.61 17.72
CA MET A 415 -10.54 -4.89 18.40
C MET A 415 -9.34 -4.67 17.47
N GLU A 416 -8.95 -5.68 16.69
CA GLU A 416 -7.87 -5.57 15.72
C GLU A 416 -8.21 -4.60 14.58
N ILE A 417 -9.42 -4.66 14.02
CA ILE A 417 -9.89 -3.69 13.01
C ILE A 417 -9.86 -2.27 13.58
N SER A 418 -10.30 -2.07 14.82
CA SER A 418 -10.29 -0.75 15.47
C SER A 418 -8.86 -0.25 15.68
N HIS A 419 -7.94 -1.12 16.11
CA HIS A 419 -6.53 -0.81 16.28
C HIS A 419 -5.86 -0.43 14.94
N LEU A 420 -6.04 -1.25 13.91
CA LEU A 420 -5.51 -0.98 12.56
C LEU A 420 -6.08 0.31 11.97
N THR A 421 -7.36 0.59 12.21
CA THR A 421 -8.00 1.84 11.78
C THR A 421 -7.40 3.05 12.49
N GLN A 422 -7.13 2.95 13.79
CA GLN A 422 -6.46 4.00 14.55
C GLN A 422 -5.03 4.23 14.07
N GLU A 423 -4.26 3.17 13.84
CA GLU A 423 -2.89 3.30 13.33
C GLU A 423 -2.87 3.93 11.93
N LEU A 424 -3.80 3.54 11.05
CA LEU A 424 -3.91 4.12 9.72
C LEU A 424 -4.18 5.62 9.81
N HIS A 425 -5.14 6.03 10.65
CA HIS A 425 -5.44 7.44 10.88
C HIS A 425 -4.22 8.20 11.42
N GLN A 426 -3.46 7.61 12.34
CA GLN A 426 -2.23 8.22 12.87
C GLN A 426 -1.13 8.34 11.80
N ARG A 427 -0.98 7.35 10.92
CA ARG A 427 -0.06 7.41 9.77
C ARG A 427 -0.46 8.52 8.81
N ASP A 428 -1.75 8.66 8.49
CA ASP A 428 -2.25 9.71 7.59
C ASP A 428 -1.98 11.12 8.17
N ILE A 429 -2.18 11.31 9.48
CA ILE A 429 -1.84 12.57 10.17
C ILE A 429 -0.32 12.85 10.06
N THR A 430 0.49 11.82 10.27
CA THR A 430 1.97 11.94 10.21
C THR A 430 2.43 12.26 8.79
N ILE A 431 1.85 11.62 7.78
CA ILE A 431 2.13 11.88 6.35
C ILE A 431 1.71 13.30 5.98
N ALA A 432 0.52 13.76 6.41
CA ALA A 432 0.07 15.12 6.15
C ALA A 432 1.01 16.18 6.79
N SER A 433 1.43 15.95 8.04
CA SER A 433 2.35 16.83 8.76
C SER A 433 3.73 16.89 8.10
N THR A 434 4.31 15.74 7.77
CA THR A 434 5.61 15.63 7.10
C THR A 434 5.57 16.17 5.67
N LYS A 435 4.45 15.99 4.94
CA LYS A 435 4.25 16.59 3.61
C LYS A 435 4.17 18.12 3.69
N GLY A 436 3.50 18.66 4.72
CA GLY A 436 3.45 20.10 4.98
C GLY A 436 4.84 20.68 5.25
N SER A 437 5.61 20.08 6.17
CA SER A 437 6.97 20.54 6.48
C SER A 437 7.95 20.38 5.32
N SER A 438 7.83 19.31 4.53
CA SER A 438 8.61 19.11 3.30
C SER A 438 8.30 20.18 2.26
N SER A 439 7.02 20.48 2.01
CA SER A 439 6.61 21.56 1.09
C SER A 439 7.15 22.93 1.53
N ASP A 440 7.13 23.23 2.83
CA ASP A 440 7.65 24.50 3.35
C ASP A 440 9.17 24.59 3.23
N MET A 441 9.89 23.48 3.45
CA MET A 441 11.33 23.42 3.20
C MET A 441 11.66 23.59 1.71
N GLU A 442 10.89 22.98 0.80
CA GLU A 442 11.06 23.17 -0.63
C GLU A 442 10.84 24.63 -1.05
N LYS A 443 9.83 25.30 -0.51
CA LYS A 443 9.61 26.73 -0.78
C LYS A 443 10.78 27.58 -0.31
N ARG A 444 11.34 27.27 0.87
CA ARG A 444 12.52 27.96 1.40
C ARG A 444 13.74 27.76 0.49
N LEU A 445 13.99 26.53 0.05
CA LEU A 445 15.08 26.23 -0.89
C LEU A 445 14.90 26.94 -2.23
N ARG A 446 13.68 26.96 -2.79
CA ARG A 446 13.39 27.71 -4.03
C ARG A 446 13.64 29.20 -3.86
N ALA A 447 13.23 29.78 -2.74
CA ALA A 447 13.47 31.20 -2.44
C ALA A 447 14.97 31.52 -2.26
N GLU A 448 15.73 30.63 -1.62
CA GLU A 448 17.18 30.75 -1.48
C GLU A 448 17.92 30.61 -2.82
N MET A 449 17.46 29.69 -3.68
CA MET A 449 17.98 29.54 -5.04
C MET A 449 17.71 30.79 -5.87
N GLN A 450 16.49 31.32 -5.86
CA GLN A 450 16.15 32.56 -6.57
C GLN A 450 17.04 33.72 -6.09
N LYS A 451 17.23 33.87 -4.77
CA LYS A 451 18.10 34.89 -4.20
C LYS A 451 19.57 34.72 -4.61
N ALA A 452 20.04 33.48 -4.75
CA ALA A 452 21.39 33.20 -5.22
C ALA A 452 21.55 33.52 -6.71
N GLU A 453 20.50 33.26 -7.51
CA GLU A 453 20.43 33.61 -8.93
C GLU A 453 20.43 35.13 -9.13
N ASP A 454 19.62 35.87 -8.37
CA ASP A 454 19.60 37.34 -8.41
C ASP A 454 20.99 37.92 -8.09
N LYS A 455 21.66 37.40 -7.06
CA LYS A 455 23.06 37.79 -6.73
C LYS A 455 24.06 37.42 -7.82
N ALA A 456 23.88 36.30 -8.50
CA ALA A 456 24.74 35.91 -9.61
C ALA A 456 24.59 36.87 -10.79
N VAL A 457 23.37 37.36 -11.04
CA VAL A 457 23.10 38.42 -12.02
C VAL A 457 23.77 39.72 -11.59
N GLU A 458 23.62 40.15 -10.34
CA GLU A 458 24.29 41.34 -9.79
C GLU A 458 25.83 41.26 -9.94
N HIS A 459 26.44 40.11 -9.60
CA HIS A 459 27.88 39.91 -9.76
C HIS A 459 28.32 39.98 -11.23
N LYS A 460 27.49 39.47 -12.16
CA LYS A 460 27.75 39.58 -13.59
C LYS A 460 27.71 41.04 -14.05
N GLU A 461 26.73 41.81 -13.60
CA GLU A 461 26.65 43.24 -13.90
C GLU A 461 27.87 44.02 -13.37
N ILE A 462 28.34 43.69 -12.16
CA ILE A 462 29.57 44.29 -11.59
C ILE A 462 30.80 43.93 -12.43
N LEU A 463 30.90 42.69 -12.92
CA LEU A 463 31.99 42.27 -13.80
C LEU A 463 31.98 43.02 -15.14
N ASP A 464 30.79 43.17 -15.76
CA ASP A 464 30.62 43.90 -17.02
C ASP A 464 30.98 45.40 -16.85
N GLN A 465 30.61 46.00 -15.70
CA GLN A 465 31.02 47.36 -15.35
C GLN A 465 32.54 47.48 -15.15
N LEU A 466 33.17 46.50 -14.47
CA LEU A 466 34.61 46.48 -14.28
C LEU A 466 35.37 46.33 -15.61
N GLU A 467 34.86 45.52 -16.53
CA GLU A 467 35.43 45.37 -17.87
C GLU A 467 35.32 46.65 -18.69
N SER A 468 34.18 47.33 -18.62
CA SER A 468 33.97 48.65 -19.24
C SER A 468 34.97 49.70 -18.71
N LEU A 469 35.15 49.76 -17.38
CA LEU A 469 36.14 50.66 -16.77
C LEU A 469 37.58 50.30 -17.14
N LYS A 470 37.92 49.02 -17.27
CA LYS A 470 39.25 48.59 -17.76
C LYS A 470 39.48 49.01 -19.21
N LEU A 471 38.45 48.93 -20.05
CA LEU A 471 38.48 49.41 -21.43
C LEU A 471 38.73 50.92 -21.48
N GLU A 472 38.00 51.69 -20.68
CA GLU A 472 38.20 53.13 -20.57
C GLU A 472 39.62 53.48 -20.08
N ASN A 473 40.12 52.81 -19.04
CA ASN A 473 41.48 53.03 -18.55
C ASN A 473 42.54 52.68 -19.60
N ARG A 474 42.32 51.64 -20.41
CA ARG A 474 43.21 51.32 -21.53
C ARG A 474 43.18 52.42 -22.58
N HIS A 475 42.00 52.91 -22.95
CA HIS A 475 41.87 54.03 -23.90
C HIS A 475 42.53 55.31 -23.38
N LEU A 476 42.35 55.64 -22.10
CA LEU A 476 43.03 56.76 -21.45
C LEU A 476 44.54 56.57 -21.45
N SER A 477 45.03 55.37 -21.13
CA SER A 477 46.46 55.04 -21.17
C SER A 477 47.03 55.15 -22.58
N GLU A 478 46.30 54.70 -23.60
CA GLU A 478 46.68 54.85 -25.01
C GLU A 478 46.70 56.32 -25.44
N MET A 479 45.74 57.13 -24.97
CA MET A 479 45.73 58.57 -25.22
C MET A 479 46.91 59.27 -24.54
N VAL A 480 47.21 58.93 -23.29
CA VAL A 480 48.37 59.45 -22.55
C VAL A 480 49.65 59.05 -23.27
N MET A 481 49.79 57.79 -23.67
CA MET A 481 50.96 57.31 -24.42
C MET A 481 51.11 58.03 -25.77
N LYS A 482 50.00 58.30 -26.49
CA LYS A 482 50.04 59.11 -27.73
C LYS A 482 50.47 60.55 -27.45
N LEU A 483 50.03 61.15 -26.35
CA LEU A 483 50.46 62.49 -25.95
C LEU A 483 51.93 62.49 -25.51
N GLU A 484 52.39 61.46 -24.81
CA GLU A 484 53.79 61.28 -24.42
C GLU A 484 54.68 61.07 -25.63
N LEU A 485 54.29 60.23 -26.59
CA LEU A 485 55.00 60.05 -27.85
C LEU A 485 55.01 61.33 -28.68
N GLY A 486 53.89 62.06 -28.75
CA GLY A 486 53.87 63.38 -29.40
C GLY A 486 54.75 64.41 -28.70
N LEU A 487 54.88 64.34 -27.37
CA LEU A 487 55.82 65.15 -26.59
C LEU A 487 57.28 64.69 -26.77
N HIS A 488 57.51 63.40 -26.95
CA HIS A 488 58.83 62.83 -27.24
C HIS A 488 59.25 63.16 -28.66
N GLU A 489 58.39 63.05 -29.68
CA GLU A 489 58.64 63.54 -31.03
C GLU A 489 58.88 65.06 -31.02
N ALA A 490 58.16 65.83 -30.20
CA ALA A 490 58.44 67.25 -30.03
C ALA A 490 59.77 67.54 -29.30
N LYS A 491 60.31 66.59 -28.52
CA LYS A 491 61.63 66.68 -27.86
C LYS A 491 62.77 66.05 -28.70
N GLU A 492 62.45 65.10 -29.57
CA GLU A 492 63.35 64.38 -30.49
C GLU A 492 63.47 65.02 -31.87
N ILE A 493 62.51 65.86 -32.29
CA ILE A 493 62.86 67.06 -33.07
C ILE A 493 63.83 67.78 -32.16
N SER A 494 65.11 67.50 -32.40
CA SER A 494 66.02 67.29 -31.29
C SER A 494 66.12 68.59 -30.51
N LEU A 495 66.24 68.51 -29.20
CA LEU A 495 66.74 69.65 -28.44
C LEU A 495 67.98 70.25 -29.15
N ALA A 496 68.77 69.40 -29.83
CA ALA A 496 69.81 69.79 -30.78
C ALA A 496 69.30 70.56 -32.00
N ASP A 497 68.28 70.13 -32.74
CA ASP A 497 67.69 70.88 -33.86
C ASP A 497 67.08 72.20 -33.41
N LEU A 498 66.37 72.23 -32.27
CA LEU A 498 65.82 73.47 -31.72
C LEU A 498 66.94 74.40 -31.24
N GLN A 499 67.98 73.87 -30.58
CA GLN A 499 69.17 74.62 -30.22
C GLN A 499 69.90 75.13 -31.46
N GLU A 500 70.02 74.32 -32.50
CA GLU A 500 70.69 74.67 -33.75
C GLU A 500 69.91 75.75 -34.49
N ASN A 501 68.60 75.62 -34.62
CA ASN A 501 67.72 76.68 -35.15
C ASN A 501 67.81 77.97 -34.32
N TYR A 502 67.88 77.87 -32.99
CA TYR A 502 68.04 79.03 -32.11
C TYR A 502 69.43 79.68 -32.27
N ILE A 503 70.49 78.89 -32.37
CA ILE A 503 71.87 79.34 -32.63
C ILE A 503 71.98 79.97 -34.02
N GLU A 504 71.35 79.39 -35.04
CA GLU A 504 71.32 79.93 -36.40
C GLU A 504 70.60 81.27 -36.46
N ALA A 505 69.45 81.38 -35.77
CA ALA A 505 68.71 82.64 -35.65
C ALA A 505 69.55 83.70 -34.92
N LEU A 506 70.25 83.32 -33.83
CA LEU A 506 71.17 84.20 -33.11
C LEU A 506 72.34 84.65 -33.99
N ASN A 507 72.96 83.75 -34.76
CA ASN A 507 74.08 84.07 -35.64
C ASN A 507 73.66 85.00 -36.80
N LYS A 508 72.47 84.77 -37.39
CA LYS A 508 71.90 85.70 -38.38
C LYS A 508 71.70 87.08 -37.78
N LEU A 509 71.11 87.16 -36.58
CA LEU A 509 70.88 88.41 -35.88
C LEU A 509 72.19 89.13 -35.54
N VAL A 510 73.22 88.41 -35.09
CA VAL A 510 74.56 88.96 -34.81
C VAL A 510 75.21 89.49 -36.08
N SER A 511 75.12 88.76 -37.18
CA SER A 511 75.68 89.17 -38.48
C SER A 511 74.99 90.43 -39.00
N GLU A 512 73.68 90.51 -38.87
CA GLU A 512 72.88 91.68 -39.23
C GLU A 512 73.24 92.88 -38.34
N ASN A 513 73.44 92.68 -37.04
CA ASN A 513 73.83 93.75 -36.12
C ASN A 513 75.24 94.28 -36.39
N GLN A 514 76.19 93.40 -36.75
CA GLN A 514 77.52 93.79 -37.19
C GLN A 514 77.47 94.56 -38.52
N GLN A 515 76.64 94.13 -39.45
CA GLN A 515 76.42 94.81 -40.73
C GLN A 515 75.81 96.20 -40.48
N LEU A 516 74.78 96.30 -39.65
CA LEU A 516 74.16 97.56 -39.23
C LEU A 516 75.17 98.49 -38.55
N GLN A 517 76.07 97.97 -37.71
CA GLN A 517 77.15 98.76 -37.10
C GLN A 517 78.12 99.31 -38.16
N LYS A 518 78.48 98.49 -39.15
CA LYS A 518 79.36 98.90 -40.24
C LYS A 518 78.69 99.97 -41.11
N ASP A 519 77.41 99.82 -41.41
CA ASP A 519 76.61 100.78 -42.15
C ASP A 519 76.39 102.08 -41.34
N LEU A 520 76.21 101.99 -40.02
CA LEU A 520 76.21 103.14 -39.12
C LEU A 520 77.55 103.88 -39.14
N MET A 521 78.67 103.15 -39.14
CA MET A 521 79.99 103.75 -39.20
C MET A 521 80.23 104.43 -40.56
N ASN A 522 79.80 103.81 -41.65
CA ASN A 522 79.86 104.38 -43.00
C ASN A 522 78.97 105.62 -43.14
N THR A 523 77.73 105.57 -42.66
CA THR A 523 76.83 106.73 -42.69
C THR A 523 77.31 107.84 -41.78
N LYS A 524 77.86 107.52 -40.60
CA LYS A 524 78.45 108.51 -39.69
C LYS A 524 79.68 109.18 -40.30
N SER A 525 80.56 108.43 -40.96
CA SER A 525 81.73 109.01 -41.64
C SER A 525 81.33 109.82 -42.88
N GLN A 526 80.34 109.38 -43.67
CA GLN A 526 79.76 110.20 -44.74
C GLN A 526 79.09 111.48 -44.22
N LEU A 527 78.40 111.41 -43.06
CA LEU A 527 77.79 112.56 -42.41
C LEU A 527 78.85 113.50 -41.84
N GLU A 528 79.95 112.99 -41.30
CA GLU A 528 81.05 113.80 -40.78
C GLU A 528 81.77 114.54 -41.92
N ILE A 529 81.97 113.88 -43.06
CA ILE A 529 82.45 114.53 -44.29
C ILE A 529 81.44 115.59 -44.74
N SER A 530 80.15 115.27 -44.81
CA SER A 530 79.11 116.24 -45.21
C SER A 530 79.02 117.43 -44.24
N THR A 531 79.20 117.19 -42.94
CA THR A 531 79.21 118.22 -41.88
C THR A 531 80.46 119.07 -41.98
N GLN A 532 81.62 118.48 -42.27
CA GLN A 532 82.86 119.21 -42.48
C GLN A 532 82.82 120.02 -43.79
N MET A 533 82.12 119.52 -44.81
CA MET A 533 81.84 120.25 -46.04
C MET A 533 80.86 121.41 -45.81
N CYS A 534 79.79 121.23 -45.01
CA CYS A 534 78.90 122.32 -44.59
C CYS A 534 79.62 123.34 -43.71
N LYS A 535 80.49 122.91 -42.79
CA LYS A 535 81.35 123.82 -42.01
C LYS A 535 82.31 124.59 -42.91
N LYS A 536 82.96 123.95 -43.88
CA LYS A 536 83.80 124.65 -44.89
C LYS A 536 82.99 125.58 -45.79
N GLN A 537 81.75 125.22 -46.13
CA GLN A 537 80.86 126.05 -46.95
C GLN A 537 80.40 127.28 -46.16
N ASN A 538 80.10 127.13 -44.87
CA ASN A 538 79.74 128.24 -43.98
C ASN A 538 80.97 129.07 -43.57
N ASP A 539 82.15 128.48 -43.39
CA ASP A 539 83.39 129.25 -43.12
C ASP A 539 83.85 130.06 -44.33
N ARG A 540 83.36 129.77 -45.55
CA ARG A 540 83.59 130.61 -46.73
C ARG A 540 82.71 131.85 -46.76
N ILE A 541 81.69 131.92 -45.90
CA ILE A 541 80.78 133.06 -45.79
C ILE A 541 80.70 133.39 -44.30
N PHE A 542 81.71 134.06 -43.74
CA PHE A 542 81.64 134.97 -42.57
C PHE A 542 83.03 135.10 -41.92
N LYS A 543 83.84 135.99 -42.48
CA LYS A 543 84.83 136.81 -41.76
C LYS A 543 84.51 138.27 -42.09
N PRO A 544 84.78 139.29 -41.27
CA PRO A 544 85.17 139.32 -39.84
C PRO A 544 84.30 140.31 -39.02
N THR A 545 84.48 140.35 -37.69
CA THR A 545 84.54 141.56 -36.80
C THR A 545 83.85 141.32 -35.44
N HIS A 546 84.58 141.71 -34.41
CA HIS A 546 84.42 141.52 -32.97
C HIS A 546 83.10 142.02 -32.35
N SER A 547 82.58 141.27 -31.36
CA SER A 547 82.06 141.85 -30.10
C SER A 547 81.92 140.77 -29.02
N ARG A 548 82.35 141.11 -27.81
CA ARG A 548 82.41 140.30 -26.59
C ARG A 548 81.18 140.63 -25.72
N THR A 549 80.23 139.71 -25.53
CA THR A 549 79.20 139.83 -24.46
C THR A 549 78.60 138.47 -24.09
N THR A 550 78.94 138.01 -22.87
CA THR A 550 78.10 137.46 -21.79
C THR A 550 77.05 136.35 -22.06
N GLU A 551 77.36 135.18 -21.50
CA GLU A 551 76.51 134.21 -20.77
C GLU A 551 74.98 134.34 -20.86
N PHE A 552 74.33 133.34 -21.47
CA PHE A 552 72.97 132.92 -21.13
C PHE A 552 72.92 131.41 -20.92
N LYS A 553 72.45 131.03 -19.73
CA LYS A 553 72.07 129.68 -19.33
C LYS A 553 70.80 129.27 -20.07
N ASN A 554 70.79 128.09 -20.67
CA ASN A 554 69.56 127.38 -21.01
C ASN A 554 69.61 125.97 -20.41
N THR A 555 68.75 125.80 -19.42
CA THR A 555 68.39 124.59 -18.70
C THR A 555 67.55 123.66 -19.59
N GLU A 556 67.67 122.35 -19.30
CA GLU A 556 66.64 121.32 -19.41
C GLU A 556 65.92 121.08 -20.74
N PHE A 557 66.15 119.90 -21.32
CA PHE A 557 65.07 119.08 -21.89
C PHE A 557 65.39 117.59 -21.72
N LYS A 558 64.66 116.94 -20.80
CA LYS A 558 64.55 115.48 -20.65
C LYS A 558 63.28 115.03 -21.38
N PRO A 559 63.34 114.11 -22.35
CA PRO A 559 62.16 113.50 -22.93
C PRO A 559 61.83 112.20 -22.19
N THR A 560 60.71 112.19 -21.48
CA THR A 560 60.07 111.00 -20.93
C THR A 560 59.04 110.52 -21.96
N HIS A 561 59.26 109.35 -22.56
CA HIS A 561 58.35 108.69 -23.50
C HIS A 561 58.48 107.18 -23.22
N GLY A 562 57.48 106.36 -23.01
CA GLY A 562 56.02 106.45 -22.95
C GLY A 562 55.59 104.98 -22.76
N GLN A 563 54.83 104.67 -21.72
CA GLN A 563 54.34 103.31 -21.45
C GLN A 563 53.21 102.97 -22.42
N HIS A 564 53.37 101.92 -23.23
CA HIS A 564 52.28 101.36 -24.02
C HIS A 564 51.66 100.18 -23.27
N ARG A 565 50.42 100.39 -22.84
CA ARG A 565 49.49 99.38 -22.30
C ARG A 565 49.01 98.47 -23.44
N HIS A 566 48.92 97.17 -23.20
CA HIS A 566 48.02 96.29 -23.95
C HIS A 566 47.01 95.70 -22.98
N ASP A 567 45.76 96.10 -23.17
CA ASP A 567 44.56 95.62 -22.48
C ASP A 567 44.04 94.32 -23.11
N GLY A 568 43.62 93.39 -22.23
CA GLY A 568 42.31 92.72 -22.23
C GLY A 568 41.88 91.81 -23.38
N ILE A 569 41.87 90.49 -23.13
CA ILE A 569 40.90 89.54 -23.74
C ILE A 569 40.33 88.59 -22.67
N LYS A 570 39.10 88.94 -22.24
CA LYS A 570 37.88 88.12 -22.04
C LYS A 570 37.92 86.80 -21.25
N THR A 571 37.20 86.85 -20.13
CA THR A 571 36.59 85.78 -19.33
C THR A 571 35.23 85.36 -19.93
N GLU A 572 34.98 84.06 -20.14
CA GLU A 572 33.65 83.41 -20.18
C GLU A 572 33.83 81.93 -19.73
N HIS A 573 33.31 81.50 -18.58
CA HIS A 573 31.94 81.00 -18.30
C HIS A 573 31.61 79.62 -18.88
N TYR A 574 31.90 78.56 -18.12
CA TYR A 574 31.00 77.40 -17.99
C TYR A 574 30.93 76.96 -16.52
N LYS A 575 29.74 77.15 -15.93
CA LYS A 575 29.26 76.50 -14.70
C LYS A 575 28.21 75.49 -15.15
N THR A 576 28.35 74.23 -14.73
CA THR A 576 27.28 73.22 -14.79
C THR A 576 27.34 72.39 -13.51
N ASP A 577 26.29 72.57 -12.70
CA ASP A 577 25.59 71.64 -11.80
C ASP A 577 26.40 70.80 -10.79
N LEU A 578 26.35 71.13 -9.49
CA LEU A 578 25.33 70.68 -8.50
C LEU A 578 25.26 69.14 -8.34
N HIS A 579 26.02 68.63 -7.36
CA HIS A 579 25.48 67.67 -6.38
C HIS A 579 26.26 67.83 -5.07
N SER A 580 25.64 68.51 -4.10
CA SER A 580 26.09 68.58 -2.71
C SER A 580 24.97 68.02 -1.83
N PRO A 581 25.11 66.81 -1.25
CA PRO A 581 24.24 66.33 -0.20
C PRO A 581 24.62 67.04 1.10
N ARG A 582 23.87 68.10 1.41
CA ARG A 582 23.89 68.79 2.70
C ARG A 582 23.36 67.85 3.80
N GLY A 583 24.10 67.82 4.91
CA GLY A 583 23.93 66.90 6.01
C GLY A 583 22.57 66.87 6.70
N GLN A 584 22.29 65.73 7.31
CA GLN A 584 21.37 65.60 8.43
C GLN A 584 22.18 65.62 9.73
N ALA A 585 21.76 66.51 10.61
CA ALA A 585 22.39 66.83 11.86
C ALA A 585 22.18 65.73 12.90
N SER A 586 23.19 65.59 13.75
CA SER A 586 23.21 64.79 14.95
C SER A 586 22.19 65.31 15.97
N ASP A 587 21.10 64.58 16.21
CA ASP A 587 20.28 64.74 17.41
C ASP A 587 20.69 63.67 18.44
N SER A 588 21.57 64.10 19.34
CA SER A 588 21.95 63.39 20.56
C SER A 588 21.09 63.95 21.70
N ILE A 589 19.99 63.26 22.06
CA ILE A 589 19.24 63.55 23.30
C ILE A 589 18.81 62.23 23.97
N ASN A 590 19.49 61.95 25.09
CA ASN A 590 19.07 61.21 26.29
C ASN A 590 18.68 59.72 26.23
N PRO A 591 19.52 58.84 26.79
CA PRO A 591 19.09 57.53 27.27
C PRO A 591 18.42 57.70 28.64
N MET A 592 17.09 57.79 28.68
CA MET A 592 16.34 57.79 29.95
C MET A 592 15.62 56.46 30.15
N SER A 593 16.22 55.65 31.02
CA SER A 593 15.61 54.69 31.94
C SER A 593 14.13 54.37 31.72
N ARG A 594 13.85 53.21 31.12
CA ARG A 594 12.54 52.55 31.27
C ARG A 594 12.72 51.31 32.14
N VAL A 595 12.64 51.59 33.44
CA VAL A 595 12.14 50.76 34.54
C VAL A 595 11.87 49.30 34.16
N LEU A 596 12.76 48.43 34.62
CA LEU A 596 12.45 47.03 34.88
C LEU A 596 11.42 46.97 36.00
N SER A 597 10.18 46.61 35.67
CA SER A 597 9.23 46.08 36.66
C SER A 597 9.31 44.56 36.64
N PRO A 598 9.78 43.92 37.73
CA PRO A 598 9.83 42.47 37.87
C PRO A 598 8.49 41.98 38.43
N LEU A 599 7.71 41.25 37.62
CA LEU A 599 6.65 40.37 38.11
C LEU A 599 7.03 38.92 37.84
N SER A 600 7.59 38.29 38.88
CA SER A 600 7.50 36.85 39.19
C SER A 600 6.04 36.55 39.65
N PRO A 601 5.56 35.29 39.87
CA PRO A 601 6.25 33.99 39.82
C PRO A 601 5.45 32.81 39.17
N GLN A 602 6.20 31.76 38.79
CA GLN A 602 5.92 30.34 39.07
C GLN A 602 4.55 29.74 38.68
N ILE A 603 4.53 28.90 37.63
CA ILE A 603 3.66 27.72 37.60
C ILE A 603 4.53 26.47 37.32
N SER A 604 4.74 25.75 38.43
CA SER A 604 5.17 24.37 38.65
C SER A 604 5.20 23.39 37.47
N PRO A 605 6.37 22.75 37.22
CA PRO A 605 6.47 21.45 36.55
C PRO A 605 6.58 20.32 37.60
N CYS A 606 5.48 19.62 37.88
CA CYS A 606 5.50 18.35 38.62
C CYS A 606 5.97 17.23 37.68
N SER A 607 7.22 16.79 37.80
CA SER A 607 7.69 15.51 37.25
C SER A 607 8.09 14.59 38.40
N SER A 608 7.20 13.65 38.71
CA SER A 608 7.40 12.65 39.75
C SER A 608 8.44 11.62 39.31
N THR A 609 9.64 11.73 39.86
CA THR A 609 10.66 10.67 39.82
C THR A 609 10.16 9.48 40.63
N ARG A 610 9.50 8.51 39.98
CA ARG A 610 9.23 7.19 40.58
C ARG A 610 10.48 6.33 40.43
N SER A 611 11.17 6.18 41.54
CA SER A 611 12.25 5.24 41.79
C SER A 611 11.86 3.83 41.35
N LEU A 612 12.58 3.28 40.36
CA LEU A 612 12.55 1.85 40.08
C LEU A 612 13.73 1.21 40.82
N THR A 613 13.36 0.28 41.69
CA THR A 613 14.17 -0.40 42.68
C THR A 613 15.29 -1.22 42.05
N SER A 614 16.50 -1.00 42.54
CA SER A 614 17.73 -1.71 42.20
C SER A 614 17.63 -3.19 42.56
N TYR A 615 17.76 -4.08 41.57
CA TYR A 615 18.13 -5.47 41.81
C TYR A 615 19.66 -5.59 41.76
N SER A 616 20.20 -6.01 42.90
CA SER A 616 21.60 -6.14 43.22
C SER A 616 22.11 -7.57 42.93
N LEU A 617 23.34 -7.61 42.39
CA LEU A 617 24.44 -8.46 42.88
C LEU A 617 24.42 -10.00 42.64
N CYS A 618 25.25 -10.46 41.68
CA CYS A 618 26.19 -11.61 41.74
C CYS A 618 26.89 -11.67 40.37
N LYS A 619 28.19 -11.40 40.16
CA LYS A 619 29.45 -11.87 40.77
C LYS A 619 29.71 -13.37 40.59
N THR A 620 30.24 -13.75 39.42
CA THR A 620 31.16 -14.88 39.26
C THR A 620 32.30 -14.48 38.33
N HIS A 621 33.48 -14.51 38.92
CA HIS A 621 34.79 -14.34 38.31
C HIS A 621 35.13 -15.55 37.43
N SER A 622 35.92 -15.35 36.37
CA SER A 622 37.08 -16.18 36.02
C SER A 622 37.81 -15.57 34.82
N LEU A 623 38.98 -14.98 35.09
CA LEU A 623 39.97 -14.54 34.11
C LEU A 623 41.32 -15.02 34.65
N PRO A 624 42.01 -15.89 33.90
CA PRO A 624 43.49 -15.92 33.87
C PRO A 624 43.98 -15.96 32.42
N SER A 625 44.69 -14.94 31.92
CA SER A 625 46.15 -14.79 32.05
C SER A 625 46.96 -15.96 31.49
N ALA A 626 47.55 -15.79 30.30
CA ALA A 626 48.79 -16.48 29.91
C ALA A 626 49.53 -15.79 28.76
N LEU A 627 50.76 -15.34 29.09
CA LEU A 627 52.03 -15.46 28.33
C LEU A 627 52.12 -14.89 26.91
N ASP A 628 52.94 -13.84 26.73
CA ASP A 628 54.40 -13.85 26.51
C ASP A 628 54.75 -14.04 25.03
N THR A 629 55.49 -13.08 24.45
CA THR A 629 56.85 -13.28 23.91
C THR A 629 57.37 -11.96 23.34
N ASN A 630 58.41 -11.44 23.98
CA ASN A 630 59.25 -10.35 23.49
C ASN A 630 60.27 -10.90 22.48
N GLU A 631 60.32 -10.35 21.26
CA GLU A 631 61.51 -10.33 20.39
C GLU A 631 61.79 -8.85 20.08
N ALA A 632 62.76 -8.18 20.70
CA ALA A 632 64.22 -8.35 20.69
C ALA A 632 64.90 -7.93 19.36
N ASN A 633 65.64 -6.82 19.48
CA ASN A 633 66.84 -6.42 18.72
C ASN A 633 66.70 -6.01 17.24
N PHE A 634 67.11 -4.78 16.90
CA PHE A 634 68.47 -4.47 16.41
C PHE A 634 68.67 -2.98 16.06
N SER A 635 69.80 -2.42 16.53
CA SER A 635 70.65 -1.38 15.93
C SER A 635 70.07 0.03 15.72
N ASP A 636 70.37 1.08 16.50
CA ASP A 636 71.67 1.68 16.91
C ASP A 636 72.43 2.34 15.75
N THR A 637 72.21 3.64 15.53
CA THR A 637 73.13 4.54 14.83
C THR A 637 73.02 5.94 15.44
N MET A 638 74.10 6.31 16.11
CA MET A 638 74.42 7.61 16.68
C MET A 638 74.57 8.69 15.59
N SER A 639 74.00 9.88 15.81
CA SER A 639 74.60 11.14 15.37
C SER A 639 74.13 12.29 16.23
N GLU A 640 75.12 13.09 16.60
CA GLU A 640 75.15 14.09 17.65
C GLU A 640 74.60 15.47 17.22
N SER A 641 74.23 16.23 18.24
CA SER A 641 74.53 17.66 18.43
C SER A 641 73.42 18.71 18.20
N MET A 642 73.47 19.70 19.11
CA MET A 642 72.79 21.02 19.14
C MET A 642 71.29 20.94 19.46
N ASN A 643 70.88 20.86 20.73
CA ASN A 643 70.93 21.91 21.75
C ASN A 643 70.23 23.20 21.29
N ASP A 644 68.89 23.20 21.31
CA ASP A 644 68.13 24.37 21.74
C ASP A 644 66.95 23.89 22.59
N GLN A 645 66.99 24.38 23.81
CA GLN A 645 66.17 24.03 24.95
C GLN A 645 65.01 25.02 24.99
N GLU A 646 63.88 24.69 24.36
CA GLU A 646 62.63 25.41 24.60
C GLU A 646 61.63 24.49 25.30
N GLU A 647 61.53 24.75 26.62
CA GLU A 647 60.39 24.51 27.51
C GLU A 647 59.21 23.73 26.91
N PHE A 648 59.24 22.41 27.12
CA PHE A 648 57.99 21.65 27.22
C PHE A 648 57.23 22.16 28.43
N ILE A 649 56.36 23.14 28.21
CA ILE A 649 55.23 23.40 29.11
C ILE A 649 54.45 22.11 29.13
N SER A 650 54.73 21.34 30.19
CA SER A 650 54.06 20.14 30.65
C SER A 650 52.60 20.46 30.90
N SER A 651 51.88 20.61 29.80
CA SER A 651 50.43 20.74 29.78
C SER A 651 49.92 19.35 30.04
N CYS A 652 49.87 19.03 31.33
CA CYS A 652 48.95 18.11 31.98
C CYS A 652 48.06 17.42 30.94
N SER A 653 48.35 16.14 30.66
CA SER A 653 47.43 15.23 30.00
C SER A 653 46.17 15.14 30.87
N LEU A 654 45.30 16.14 30.68
CA LEU A 654 43.94 16.14 31.14
C LEU A 654 43.31 14.86 30.57
N PRO A 655 42.66 14.04 31.41
CA PRO A 655 42.12 12.76 30.97
C PRO A 655 41.09 13.05 29.89
N VAL A 656 41.44 12.77 28.63
CA VAL A 656 40.50 12.87 27.53
C VAL A 656 39.37 11.92 27.86
N SER A 657 38.20 12.54 27.97
CA SER A 657 36.92 12.02 28.44
C SER A 657 36.63 10.57 28.02
N PRO A 658 35.82 9.83 28.81
CA PRO A 658 35.55 8.40 28.61
C PRO A 658 34.89 8.04 27.27
N LEU A 659 34.59 8.98 26.36
CA LEU A 659 34.01 8.65 25.05
C LEU A 659 34.94 7.76 24.22
N GLY A 660 36.25 8.02 24.23
CA GLY A 660 37.22 7.13 23.57
C GLY A 660 37.21 5.73 24.20
N SER A 661 37.13 5.67 25.54
CA SER A 661 37.05 4.41 26.29
C SER A 661 35.75 3.64 26.07
N ILE A 662 34.61 4.33 25.88
CA ILE A 662 33.34 3.71 25.54
C ILE A 662 33.37 3.17 24.11
N ALA A 663 33.91 3.93 23.16
CA ALA A 663 34.04 3.49 21.77
C ALA A 663 34.99 2.29 21.65
N THR A 664 36.15 2.30 22.32
CA THR A 664 37.06 1.15 22.32
C THR A 664 36.44 -0.06 23.00
N ARG A 665 35.78 0.11 24.16
CA ARG A 665 35.08 -0.99 24.84
C ARG A 665 33.93 -1.56 24.01
N PHE A 666 33.20 -0.70 23.29
CA PHE A 666 32.13 -1.16 22.39
C PHE A 666 32.70 -1.96 21.22
N LEU A 667 33.80 -1.50 20.61
CA LEU A 667 34.47 -2.22 19.53
C LEU A 667 35.02 -3.56 20.01
N GLU A 668 35.67 -3.63 21.18
CA GLU A 668 36.13 -4.89 21.78
C GLU A 668 34.97 -5.84 22.10
N GLU A 669 33.87 -5.34 22.68
CA GLU A 669 32.66 -6.14 22.91
C GLU A 669 32.03 -6.62 21.60
N GLU A 670 32.05 -5.81 20.54
CA GLU A 670 31.51 -6.17 19.24
C GLU A 670 32.38 -7.21 18.52
N GLU A 671 33.70 -7.11 18.63
CA GLU A 671 34.64 -8.09 18.13
C GLU A 671 34.47 -9.44 18.86
N LEU A 672 34.28 -9.41 20.19
CA LEU A 672 33.95 -10.60 20.98
C LEU A 672 32.60 -11.21 20.59
N ARG A 673 31.57 -10.39 20.38
CA ARG A 673 30.24 -10.82 19.91
C ARG A 673 30.32 -11.45 18.52
N SER A 674 31.06 -10.82 17.61
CA SER A 674 31.30 -11.32 16.25
C SER A 674 31.98 -12.69 16.28
N HIS A 675 33.06 -12.84 17.06
CA HIS A 675 33.74 -14.13 17.25
C HIS A 675 32.82 -15.21 17.82
N HIS A 676 32.01 -14.89 18.84
CA HIS A 676 31.05 -15.84 19.42
C HIS A 676 29.99 -16.29 18.42
N ILE A 677 29.49 -15.37 17.59
CA ILE A 677 28.53 -15.70 16.52
C ILE A 677 29.19 -16.59 15.47
N LEU A 678 30.43 -16.29 15.08
CA LEU A 678 31.19 -17.08 14.11
C LEU A 678 31.39 -18.52 14.59
N GLU A 679 31.84 -18.70 15.84
CA GLU A 679 32.04 -20.01 16.46
C GLU A 679 30.73 -20.81 16.53
N ARG A 680 29.61 -20.12 16.81
CA ARG A 680 28.27 -20.73 16.85
C ARG A 680 27.79 -21.17 15.46
N LEU A 681 28.11 -20.39 14.42
CA LEU A 681 27.80 -20.74 13.03
C LEU A 681 28.63 -21.95 12.58
N ASP A 682 29.93 -21.96 12.87
CA ASP A 682 30.81 -23.08 12.55
C ASP A 682 30.37 -24.37 13.25
N ALA A 683 30.00 -24.31 14.53
CA ALA A 683 29.43 -25.45 15.24
C ALA A 683 28.14 -25.98 14.59
N HIS A 684 27.26 -25.08 14.13
CA HIS A 684 26.01 -25.46 13.47
C HIS A 684 26.22 -26.04 12.08
N ILE A 685 27.22 -25.53 11.33
CA ILE A 685 27.62 -26.08 10.04
C ILE A 685 28.18 -27.50 10.21
N GLU A 686 29.03 -27.72 11.22
CA GLU A 686 29.57 -29.05 11.51
C GLU A 686 28.49 -30.02 12.01
N GLU A 687 27.51 -29.57 12.82
CA GLU A 687 26.34 -30.37 13.18
C GLU A 687 25.55 -30.81 11.95
N LEU A 688 25.26 -29.87 11.04
CA LEU A 688 24.50 -30.13 9.81
C LEU A 688 25.25 -31.10 8.88
N LYS A 689 26.58 -30.96 8.76
CA LYS A 689 27.42 -31.89 7.99
C LYS A 689 27.40 -33.28 8.60
N ARG A 690 27.47 -33.40 9.93
CA ARG A 690 27.39 -34.67 10.66
C ARG A 690 26.04 -35.36 10.46
N GLU A 691 24.95 -34.60 10.50
CA GLU A 691 23.60 -35.11 10.31
C GLU A 691 23.34 -35.52 8.86
N SER A 692 23.78 -34.70 7.89
CA SER A 692 23.80 -35.04 6.46
C SER A 692 24.55 -36.35 6.20
N GLU A 693 25.77 -36.50 6.76
CA GLU A 693 26.56 -37.72 6.60
C GLU A 693 25.86 -38.93 7.23
N LYS A 694 25.23 -38.76 8.40
CA LYS A 694 24.43 -39.82 9.06
C LYS A 694 23.25 -40.25 8.18
N THR A 695 22.54 -39.29 7.59
CA THR A 695 21.43 -39.57 6.66
C THR A 695 21.93 -40.32 5.42
N VAL A 696 23.03 -39.88 4.80
CA VAL A 696 23.63 -40.56 3.65
C VAL A 696 24.05 -41.99 4.01
N ARG A 697 24.67 -42.20 5.17
CA ARG A 697 25.05 -43.55 5.64
C ARG A 697 23.82 -44.44 5.87
N GLN A 698 22.71 -43.92 6.40
CA GLN A 698 21.46 -44.67 6.57
C GLN A 698 20.92 -45.17 5.23
N PHE A 699 20.91 -44.33 4.19
CA PHE A 699 20.44 -44.73 2.86
C PHE A 699 21.43 -45.63 2.12
N THR A 700 22.73 -45.51 2.39
CA THR A 700 23.75 -46.37 1.77
C THR A 700 23.77 -47.77 2.37
N ALA A 701 23.49 -47.92 3.68
CA ALA A 701 23.41 -49.22 4.35
C ALA A 701 22.13 -50.02 4.01
N LEU A 702 21.13 -49.37 3.40
CA LEU A 702 19.88 -49.99 2.94
C LEU A 702 20.00 -50.63 1.54
N LYS A 703 21.20 -50.62 0.95
CA LYS A 703 21.50 -51.17 -0.38
C LYS A 703 22.57 -52.25 -0.26
#